data_AF-H8GJ88-F1
#
_entry.id   AF-H8GJ88-F1
#
_cell.length_a   1.000
_cell.length_b   1.000
_cell.length_c   1.000
_cell.angle_alpha   90.00
_cell.angle_beta   90.00
_cell.angle_gamma   90.00
#
_symmetry.space_group_name_H-M   'P 1'
#
loop_
_entity.id
_entity.type
_entity.pdbx_description
1 polymer ?
#
loop_
_entity_poly.entity_id
_entity_poly.type
_entity_poly.pdbx_seq_one_letter_code
_entity_poly.pdbx_strand_id
1 'polypeptide(L)'
;MIETKTPDKQRSVSRTQLITRLKKTHSPTNGAITKRNKDQPVPLSYSQERLWIMSQLEPDNPIYNVAGAVQFDGLLNIQALQHSLDEVVRRHEILRSLFVAEGQQVLPDSRLPLAYLDFTGFSHERAMDLFPQCADDFIHRPFLLTGQPPLRALLAVLSEQRHILLLALHHIVSDRWSVGVLMQEVAALYAAYGHGKPSSLTELPIQYGDFCVWQRRQREKWARHLDYWRQKLAGAPPLLELPTDRPRPPVLSYRGGMYSFEFSAELSRTLKELGKQYNATLFMVVAAALNTLLYRYTGSQDICIGYPVAGRGQSQTAALIGFFVNTLVLRCQIEADLPFSELLLQLREQALQDQNHQELSFGQLLDTLKPVRNTGHAPLFQVMLAVQNVPATHFRMQDVSAMPLAMNTHIAQFDLSLFVDERDGQLFCSFEYSTALFDAGTVARMAGHLQTILAGAASNPDLPVGRLPLLTPTESRQLLDDWSGRNNQASYADGLMIHQCIEAQARMAPDRSALVFAGQSLSYGELDRRAQQWAERLSASGVGPECRVGVCAERSLELIVGLLAVLKAGSAYVPLDPSYPKERLDAILDDAGIGVMLTQSSLADGFQRCSIKVYCLDREPALYPAATVLACPAAQENTAYIIYTSGSTGRPKGVAISHRNLLHSTLARANYYREMPECFLLLSSFAFDSSVAGIFWTLSQGGCLCLPKQDELTDTAALTGLINRHRVTHLLALPSFYAAIADDRYLDRLRTLQSVIVAGEACSGEIAAGHHRKLPKVRFYNEYGPTEGTVWSSVYRSDENAGDMTLPVGRPVDSVSIYILDRQLQPVPAGVGGELCVGGAGVARGYLNRPALTAEKFIPSPFSAEGARLYKTGDLARFGAGGEIEFLGRIDNQIKIRGYRIELGEIEERLQLHPAIQEAVVLAKEDVSGHKKLLAYLVASPSATVPENSALQAFLKQTLPDYMLPANYVVLDKLPLMPNGKRDRLALLAIAEPALPERELKPVSNWIEAELAGIWREVLGLEAVGVDADFFEQGGHSLAAIQVKSRIQSVFNIELPAKALFELRTVELQAAELARLQIQQHDDRDLEKLLAEIEQLPDDEADYLLANEI
;
A
#
# COMPACT_ATOMS: atom_id res chain seq x y z
N MET A 1 46.44 -5.44 55.32
CA MET A 1 46.87 -6.72 54.72
C MET A 1 45.64 -7.59 54.51
N ILE A 2 45.26 -7.74 53.23
CA ILE A 2 44.65 -8.88 52.52
C ILE A 2 43.79 -9.88 53.35
N GLU A 3 42.48 -9.98 53.06
CA GLU A 3 41.86 -11.15 52.38
C GLU A 3 40.33 -10.99 52.16
N THR A 4 39.97 -11.15 50.88
CA THR A 4 38.76 -11.64 50.21
C THR A 4 37.55 -12.14 51.02
N LYS A 5 36.35 -11.66 50.66
CA LYS A 5 35.09 -12.46 50.58
C LYS A 5 34.13 -11.96 49.50
N THR A 6 33.88 -12.80 48.50
CA THR A 6 32.73 -12.80 47.58
C THR A 6 31.48 -13.33 48.28
N PRO A 7 30.26 -12.92 47.86
CA PRO A 7 29.12 -13.82 47.94
C PRO A 7 28.30 -13.93 46.63
N ASP A 8 27.91 -15.18 46.37
CA ASP A 8 26.90 -15.64 45.43
C ASP A 8 25.66 -14.76 45.33
N LYS A 9 25.22 -14.48 44.09
CA LYS A 9 23.88 -13.98 43.77
C LYS A 9 23.22 -14.89 42.72
N GLN A 10 22.53 -15.93 43.20
CA GLN A 10 21.44 -16.57 42.46
C GLN A 10 20.24 -16.83 43.38
N ARG A 11 19.07 -16.35 42.93
CA ARG A 11 17.69 -16.80 43.21
C ARG A 11 17.08 -16.48 44.58
N SER A 12 16.01 -15.68 44.55
CA SER A 12 14.90 -15.75 45.49
C SER A 12 13.55 -15.87 44.75
N VAL A 13 13.32 -17.00 44.09
CA VAL A 13 11.94 -17.50 43.91
C VAL A 13 11.62 -18.28 45.18
N SER A 14 10.45 -18.06 45.80
CA SER A 14 10.14 -18.72 47.06
C SER A 14 10.21 -20.24 46.87
N ARG A 15 10.91 -20.93 47.78
CA ARG A 15 11.13 -22.39 47.75
C ARG A 15 9.80 -23.15 47.60
N THR A 16 8.72 -22.58 48.15
CA THR A 16 7.34 -23.08 48.05
C THR A 16 6.74 -22.95 46.64
N GLN A 17 6.97 -21.84 45.93
CA GLN A 17 6.56 -21.68 44.52
C GLN A 17 7.36 -22.59 43.58
N LEU A 18 8.65 -22.83 43.87
CA LEU A 18 9.50 -23.75 43.13
C LEU A 18 9.07 -25.21 43.33
N ILE A 19 8.73 -25.60 44.56
CA ILE A 19 8.17 -26.93 44.88
C ILE A 19 6.77 -27.10 44.28
N THR A 20 5.93 -26.05 44.27
CA THR A 20 4.60 -26.09 43.67
C THR A 20 4.67 -26.12 42.13
N ARG A 21 5.63 -25.41 41.51
CA ARG A 21 5.94 -25.53 40.07
C ARG A 21 6.47 -26.90 39.74
N LEU A 22 7.42 -27.46 40.51
CA LEU A 22 7.94 -28.82 40.32
C LEU A 22 6.85 -29.90 40.48
N LYS A 23 5.89 -29.70 41.40
CA LYS A 23 4.73 -30.60 41.57
C LYS A 23 3.63 -30.43 40.50
N LYS A 24 3.46 -29.23 39.91
CA LYS A 24 2.52 -28.98 38.80
C LYS A 24 3.11 -29.25 37.40
N THR A 25 4.44 -29.32 37.25
CA THR A 25 5.13 -29.62 35.96
C THR A 25 5.45 -31.09 35.75
N HIS A 26 5.14 -31.98 36.71
CA HIS A 26 5.06 -33.42 36.45
C HIS A 26 3.66 -33.79 35.93
N SER A 27 3.34 -33.29 34.74
CA SER A 27 2.55 -34.07 33.77
C SER A 27 3.54 -34.81 32.87
N PRO A 28 3.19 -36.01 32.36
CA PRO A 28 4.16 -37.02 31.97
C PRO A 28 5.13 -36.48 30.92
N THR A 29 6.42 -36.69 31.18
CA THR A 29 7.50 -36.57 30.22
C THR A 29 7.06 -37.10 28.85
N ASN A 30 7.10 -36.25 27.82
CA ASN A 30 7.23 -36.74 26.44
C ASN A 30 8.40 -37.74 26.47
N GLY A 31 8.10 -39.03 26.25
CA GLY A 31 9.07 -40.12 26.45
C GLY A 31 10.40 -39.84 25.72
N ALA A 32 11.51 -40.30 26.31
CA ALA A 32 12.84 -40.10 25.75
C ALA A 32 12.92 -40.57 24.28
N ILE A 33 13.68 -39.87 23.45
CA ILE A 33 13.96 -40.30 22.08
C ILE A 33 14.80 -41.57 22.14
N THR A 34 14.30 -42.65 21.57
CA THR A 34 14.98 -43.96 21.50
C THR A 34 15.49 -44.20 20.09
N LYS A 35 16.60 -44.95 19.96
CA LYS A 35 17.10 -45.39 18.64
C LYS A 35 16.03 -46.17 17.88
N ARG A 36 15.88 -45.88 16.59
CA ARG A 36 15.02 -46.63 15.66
C ARG A 36 15.62 -48.00 15.35
N ASN A 37 14.79 -48.91 14.84
CA ASN A 37 15.31 -50.11 14.19
C ASN A 37 15.96 -49.72 12.86
N LYS A 38 17.15 -50.26 12.55
CA LYS A 38 17.91 -49.90 11.32
C LYS A 38 17.17 -50.26 10.03
N ASP A 39 16.33 -51.28 10.06
CA ASP A 39 15.53 -51.73 8.91
C ASP A 39 14.20 -50.98 8.76
N GLN A 40 13.87 -50.07 9.71
CA GLN A 40 12.65 -49.28 9.63
C GLN A 40 12.85 -48.07 8.69
N PRO A 41 11.89 -47.77 7.80
CA PRO A 41 11.92 -46.55 6.98
C PRO A 41 12.04 -45.29 7.84
N VAL A 42 12.78 -44.30 7.34
CA VAL A 42 13.01 -43.04 8.04
C VAL A 42 12.05 -41.99 7.49
N PRO A 43 10.97 -41.64 8.20
CA PRO A 43 10.05 -40.62 7.71
C PRO A 43 10.68 -39.23 7.76
N LEU A 44 10.16 -38.30 6.96
CA LEU A 44 10.45 -36.88 7.12
C LEU A 44 9.83 -36.36 8.42
N SER A 45 10.52 -35.43 9.10
CA SER A 45 9.86 -34.59 10.10
C SER A 45 8.78 -33.73 9.43
N TYR A 46 7.79 -33.23 10.18
CA TYR A 46 6.72 -32.41 9.59
C TYR A 46 7.24 -31.12 8.95
N SER A 47 8.33 -30.57 9.49
CA SER A 47 8.98 -29.38 8.93
C SER A 47 9.79 -29.71 7.67
N GLN A 48 10.44 -30.88 7.63
CA GLN A 48 11.15 -31.35 6.42
C GLN A 48 10.18 -31.69 5.29
N GLU A 49 9.04 -32.31 5.60
CA GLU A 49 8.00 -32.64 4.63
C GLU A 49 7.56 -31.38 3.88
N ARG A 50 7.33 -30.27 4.58
CA ARG A 50 7.02 -28.99 3.94
C ARG A 50 8.14 -28.50 3.03
N LEU A 51 9.40 -28.50 3.48
CA LEU A 51 10.53 -28.02 2.67
C LEU A 51 10.75 -28.90 1.43
N TRP A 52 10.57 -30.21 1.57
CA TRP A 52 10.63 -31.15 0.44
C TRP A 52 9.50 -30.89 -0.55
N ILE A 53 8.26 -30.71 -0.07
CA ILE A 53 7.13 -30.32 -0.91
C ILE A 53 7.48 -29.03 -1.68
N MET A 54 7.97 -28.00 -1.00
CA MET A 54 8.33 -26.74 -1.65
C MET A 54 9.46 -26.89 -2.68
N SER A 55 10.46 -27.73 -2.43
CA SER A 55 11.50 -27.99 -3.43
C SER A 55 11.00 -28.81 -4.61
N GLN A 56 9.94 -29.62 -4.46
CA GLN A 56 9.29 -30.26 -5.61
C GLN A 56 8.44 -29.26 -6.41
N LEU A 57 7.89 -28.23 -5.76
CA LEU A 57 7.12 -27.16 -6.43
C LEU A 57 8.03 -26.23 -7.25
N GLU A 58 9.18 -25.88 -6.70
CA GLU A 58 10.14 -24.95 -7.28
C GLU A 58 11.57 -25.53 -7.22
N PRO A 59 11.90 -26.54 -8.05
CA PRO A 59 13.17 -27.28 -7.97
C PRO A 59 14.40 -26.41 -8.24
N ASP A 60 14.24 -25.32 -9.00
CA ASP A 60 15.31 -24.38 -9.32
C ASP A 60 15.43 -23.23 -8.32
N ASN A 61 14.68 -23.25 -7.21
CA ASN A 61 14.67 -22.14 -6.26
C ASN A 61 15.70 -22.33 -5.12
N PRO A 62 16.72 -21.45 -5.00
CA PRO A 62 17.72 -21.52 -3.93
C PRO A 62 17.27 -20.90 -2.60
N ILE A 63 16.00 -20.51 -2.44
CA ILE A 63 15.50 -19.79 -1.25
C ILE A 63 15.81 -20.49 0.09
N TYR A 64 15.91 -21.82 0.08
CA TYR A 64 16.23 -22.64 1.25
C TYR A 64 17.70 -23.05 1.32
N ASN A 65 18.58 -22.44 0.53
CA ASN A 65 20.01 -22.62 0.64
C ASN A 65 20.52 -21.76 1.81
N VAL A 66 20.98 -22.43 2.86
CA VAL A 66 21.68 -21.82 3.98
C VAL A 66 23.17 -21.85 3.65
N ALA A 67 23.77 -20.68 3.46
CA ALA A 67 25.19 -20.57 3.17
C ALA A 67 25.92 -19.71 4.20
N GLY A 68 27.20 -20.03 4.39
CA GLY A 68 28.11 -19.26 5.23
C GLY A 68 29.53 -19.33 4.69
N ALA A 69 30.30 -18.28 4.97
CA ALA A 69 31.72 -18.23 4.67
C ALA A 69 32.55 -18.09 5.95
N VAL A 70 33.69 -18.76 5.97
CA VAL A 70 34.70 -18.64 7.02
C VAL A 70 36.02 -18.28 6.37
N GLN A 71 36.57 -17.13 6.74
CA GLN A 71 37.92 -16.73 6.37
C GLN A 71 38.92 -17.38 7.33
N PHE A 72 39.95 -17.98 6.76
CA PHE A 72 41.09 -18.53 7.46
C PHE A 72 42.34 -17.68 7.19
N ASP A 73 42.96 -17.17 8.26
CA ASP A 73 44.25 -16.50 8.22
C ASP A 73 45.31 -17.36 8.92
N GLY A 74 46.31 -17.82 8.16
CA GLY A 74 47.38 -18.72 8.59
C GLY A 74 47.65 -19.85 7.59
N LEU A 75 48.65 -20.70 7.88
CA LEU A 75 48.98 -21.89 7.09
C LEU A 75 47.92 -22.99 7.31
N LEU A 76 46.96 -23.08 6.41
CA LEU A 76 45.85 -24.03 6.50
C LEU A 76 46.27 -25.44 6.06
N ASN A 77 46.11 -26.44 6.93
CA ASN A 77 46.27 -27.85 6.55
C ASN A 77 44.99 -28.35 5.86
N ILE A 78 44.97 -28.24 4.53
CA ILE A 78 43.81 -28.59 3.69
C ILE A 78 43.40 -30.06 3.87
N GLN A 79 44.35 -30.99 4.04
CA GLN A 79 44.03 -32.41 4.26
C GLN A 79 43.33 -32.64 5.61
N ALA A 80 43.80 -31.98 6.67
CA ALA A 80 43.14 -32.05 7.97
C ALA A 80 41.73 -31.44 7.92
N LEU A 81 41.53 -30.36 7.16
CA LEU A 81 40.20 -29.77 6.94
C LEU A 81 39.27 -30.72 6.18
N GLN A 82 39.72 -31.32 5.08
CA GLN A 82 38.96 -32.31 4.32
C GLN A 82 38.55 -33.50 5.20
N HIS A 83 39.49 -34.08 5.95
CA HIS A 83 39.19 -35.19 6.87
C HIS A 83 38.20 -34.79 7.97
N SER A 84 38.27 -33.55 8.45
CA SER A 84 37.34 -33.03 9.45
C SER A 84 35.91 -32.95 8.90
N LEU A 85 35.75 -32.43 7.68
CA LEU A 85 34.46 -32.36 7.00
C LEU A 85 33.88 -33.76 6.72
N ASP A 86 34.71 -34.68 6.22
CA ASP A 86 34.31 -36.06 5.93
C ASP A 86 33.86 -36.80 7.19
N GLU A 87 34.56 -36.61 8.32
CA GLU A 87 34.19 -37.23 9.60
C GLU A 87 32.88 -36.67 10.16
N VAL A 88 32.60 -35.37 10.00
CA VAL A 88 31.29 -34.79 10.36
C VAL A 88 30.16 -35.37 9.51
N VAL A 89 30.37 -35.52 8.21
CA VAL A 89 29.38 -36.15 7.30
C VAL A 89 29.16 -37.62 7.64
N ARG A 90 30.21 -38.36 8.02
CA ARG A 90 30.09 -39.74 8.50
C ARG A 90 29.26 -39.82 9.78
N ARG A 91 29.58 -38.94 10.74
CA ARG A 91 29.01 -38.88 12.10
C ARG A 91 27.52 -38.53 12.11
N HIS A 92 27.08 -37.61 11.26
CA HIS A 92 25.68 -37.17 11.18
C HIS A 92 25.00 -37.74 9.93
N GLU A 93 24.13 -38.74 10.11
CA GLU A 93 23.43 -39.41 9.00
C GLU A 93 22.68 -38.44 8.06
N ILE A 94 22.15 -37.35 8.62
CA ILE A 94 21.33 -36.39 7.88
C ILE A 94 22.10 -35.66 6.78
N LEU A 95 23.42 -35.47 6.94
CA LEU A 95 24.27 -34.77 5.96
C LEU A 95 24.57 -35.63 4.73
N ARG A 96 24.30 -36.93 4.80
CA ARG A 96 24.43 -37.92 3.72
C ARG A 96 23.10 -38.58 3.37
N SER A 97 22.00 -37.88 3.63
CA SER A 97 20.64 -38.36 3.35
C SER A 97 20.09 -37.75 2.06
N LEU A 98 19.40 -38.57 1.27
CA LEU A 98 18.55 -38.17 0.15
C LEU A 98 17.09 -38.12 0.59
N PHE A 99 16.28 -37.32 -0.09
CA PHE A 99 14.88 -37.07 0.24
C PHE A 99 13.98 -37.49 -0.91
N VAL A 100 13.22 -38.56 -0.69
CA VAL A 100 12.30 -39.18 -1.65
C VAL A 100 10.89 -39.22 -1.06
N ALA A 101 9.90 -39.64 -1.86
CA ALA A 101 8.51 -39.69 -1.43
C ALA A 101 8.30 -40.60 -0.19
N GLU A 102 9.07 -41.67 -0.09
CA GLU A 102 9.03 -42.64 1.01
C GLU A 102 9.74 -42.15 2.29
N GLY A 103 10.47 -41.03 2.24
CA GLY A 103 11.16 -40.43 3.37
C GLY A 103 12.63 -40.13 3.11
N GLN A 104 13.48 -40.42 4.10
CA GLN A 104 14.93 -40.21 4.04
C GLN A 104 15.65 -41.50 3.67
N GLN A 105 16.57 -41.43 2.71
CA GLN A 105 17.47 -42.51 2.36
C GLN A 105 18.90 -42.14 2.76
N VAL A 106 19.45 -42.82 3.78
CA VAL A 106 20.80 -42.55 4.29
C VAL A 106 21.84 -43.31 3.45
N LEU A 107 22.79 -42.59 2.83
CA LEU A 107 23.86 -43.20 2.03
C LEU A 107 24.98 -43.74 2.95
N PRO A 108 25.40 -45.01 2.85
CA PRO A 108 26.35 -45.63 3.78
C PRO A 108 27.75 -45.00 3.72
N ASP A 109 28.26 -44.70 2.52
CA ASP A 109 29.56 -44.09 2.29
C ASP A 109 29.42 -42.84 1.41
N SER A 110 29.40 -41.66 2.04
CA SER A 110 29.37 -40.37 1.35
C SER A 110 30.46 -39.47 1.93
N ARG A 111 31.33 -38.97 1.05
CA ARG A 111 32.33 -37.93 1.39
C ARG A 111 31.82 -36.57 0.92
N LEU A 112 32.36 -35.49 1.48
CA LEU A 112 32.03 -34.13 1.03
C LEU A 112 33.06 -33.69 -0.03
N PRO A 113 32.67 -33.53 -1.31
CA PRO A 113 33.56 -32.93 -2.29
C PRO A 113 33.88 -31.49 -1.88
N LEU A 114 35.17 -31.17 -1.78
CA LEU A 114 35.67 -29.82 -1.57
C LEU A 114 36.16 -29.27 -2.91
N ALA A 115 35.39 -28.35 -3.50
CA ALA A 115 35.79 -27.64 -4.71
C ALA A 115 36.88 -26.60 -4.39
N TYR A 116 37.75 -26.30 -5.35
CA TYR A 116 38.82 -25.31 -5.19
C TYR A 116 38.66 -24.16 -6.18
N LEU A 117 38.79 -22.93 -5.70
CA LEU A 117 38.98 -21.74 -6.53
C LEU A 117 40.33 -21.13 -6.20
N ASP A 118 41.21 -21.06 -7.20
CA ASP A 118 42.55 -20.51 -7.02
C ASP A 118 42.59 -19.04 -7.47
N PHE A 119 42.80 -18.15 -6.51
CA PHE A 119 42.98 -16.71 -6.74
C PHE A 119 44.43 -16.25 -6.57
N THR A 120 45.40 -17.16 -6.37
CA THR A 120 46.80 -16.82 -6.10
C THR A 120 47.46 -16.00 -7.22
N GLY A 121 46.94 -16.08 -8.44
CA GLY A 121 47.36 -15.27 -9.59
C GLY A 121 46.81 -13.85 -9.65
N PHE A 122 45.92 -13.45 -8.72
CA PHE A 122 45.32 -12.12 -8.66
C PHE A 122 45.87 -11.29 -7.49
N SER A 123 45.80 -9.96 -7.59
CA SER A 123 45.97 -9.12 -6.40
C SER A 123 44.86 -9.39 -5.39
N HIS A 124 45.11 -9.14 -4.10
CA HIS A 124 44.10 -9.34 -3.07
C HIS A 124 42.81 -8.54 -3.35
N GLU A 125 42.94 -7.28 -3.78
CA GLU A 125 41.79 -6.45 -4.18
C GLU A 125 41.00 -7.10 -5.32
N ARG A 126 41.68 -7.54 -6.38
CA ARG A 126 41.00 -8.16 -7.53
C ARG A 126 40.35 -9.49 -7.16
N ALA A 127 40.97 -10.29 -6.30
CA ALA A 127 40.38 -11.52 -5.79
C ALA A 127 39.12 -11.24 -4.96
N MET A 128 39.14 -10.20 -4.12
CA MET A 128 37.99 -9.78 -3.32
C MET A 128 36.88 -9.13 -4.15
N ASP A 129 37.18 -8.55 -5.32
CA ASP A 129 36.19 -8.07 -6.28
C ASP A 129 35.48 -9.23 -7.02
N LEU A 130 36.21 -10.30 -7.34
CA LEU A 130 35.69 -11.44 -8.10
C LEU A 130 34.98 -12.47 -7.20
N PHE A 131 35.45 -12.63 -5.95
CA PHE A 131 34.94 -13.64 -5.02
C PHE A 131 33.42 -13.56 -4.77
N PRO A 132 32.78 -12.37 -4.60
CA PRO A 132 31.34 -12.27 -4.40
C PRO A 132 30.53 -12.90 -5.54
N GLN A 133 30.92 -12.71 -6.79
CA GLN A 133 30.22 -13.30 -7.94
C GLN A 133 30.33 -14.84 -7.92
N CYS A 134 31.52 -15.36 -7.63
CA CYS A 134 31.72 -16.81 -7.51
C CYS A 134 30.96 -17.40 -6.30
N ALA A 135 30.88 -16.66 -5.20
CA ALA A 135 30.13 -17.04 -4.02
C ALA A 135 28.62 -17.07 -4.33
N ASP A 136 28.10 -16.06 -5.02
CA ASP A 136 26.70 -16.01 -5.45
C ASP A 136 26.33 -17.21 -6.32
N ASP A 137 27.12 -17.53 -7.35
CA ASP A 137 26.88 -18.71 -8.19
C ASP A 137 26.85 -20.01 -7.38
N PHE A 138 27.75 -20.14 -6.40
CA PHE A 138 27.82 -21.30 -5.51
C PHE A 138 26.60 -21.38 -4.57
N ILE A 139 26.16 -20.26 -4.03
CA ILE A 139 25.04 -20.15 -3.08
C ILE A 139 23.70 -20.36 -3.78
N HIS A 140 23.52 -19.75 -4.95
CA HIS A 140 22.26 -19.77 -5.71
C HIS A 140 22.07 -21.04 -6.55
N ARG A 141 23.09 -21.90 -6.67
CA ARG A 141 22.92 -23.20 -7.32
C ARG A 141 21.90 -24.06 -6.55
N PRO A 142 20.80 -24.52 -7.16
CA PRO A 142 19.78 -25.31 -6.46
C PRO A 142 20.30 -26.66 -5.95
N PHE A 143 19.62 -27.24 -4.96
CA PHE A 143 19.87 -28.59 -4.45
C PHE A 143 18.80 -29.57 -4.96
N LEU A 144 19.22 -30.58 -5.71
CA LEU A 144 18.35 -31.70 -6.12
C LEU A 144 18.30 -32.75 -5.00
N LEU A 145 17.32 -32.61 -4.10
CA LEU A 145 17.25 -33.37 -2.85
C LEU A 145 17.09 -34.90 -3.04
N THR A 146 16.66 -35.35 -4.22
CA THR A 146 16.48 -36.77 -4.56
C THR A 146 17.78 -37.44 -5.03
N GLY A 147 18.72 -36.68 -5.60
CA GLY A 147 19.88 -37.23 -6.31
C GLY A 147 21.21 -37.05 -5.59
N GLN A 148 21.36 -36.02 -4.75
CA GLN A 148 22.62 -35.73 -4.05
C GLN A 148 22.38 -35.25 -2.61
N PRO A 149 23.28 -35.57 -1.67
CA PRO A 149 23.21 -35.01 -0.32
C PRO A 149 23.22 -33.48 -0.36
N PRO A 150 22.37 -32.79 0.42
CA PRO A 150 22.19 -31.35 0.32
C PRO A 150 23.24 -30.54 1.12
N LEU A 151 24.51 -30.82 0.84
CA LEU A 151 25.68 -30.18 1.43
C LEU A 151 26.77 -30.03 0.36
N ARG A 152 27.36 -28.84 0.23
CA ARG A 152 28.49 -28.55 -0.67
C ARG A 152 29.52 -27.69 0.05
N ALA A 153 30.79 -27.87 -0.31
CA ALA A 153 31.90 -27.07 0.19
C ALA A 153 32.78 -26.55 -0.96
N LEU A 154 33.26 -25.32 -0.80
CA LEU A 154 34.22 -24.70 -1.72
C LEU A 154 35.30 -23.97 -0.91
N LEU A 155 36.56 -24.20 -1.25
CA LEU A 155 37.70 -23.50 -0.68
C LEU A 155 38.29 -22.54 -1.73
N ALA A 156 38.16 -21.25 -1.49
CA ALA A 156 38.85 -20.22 -2.25
C ALA A 156 40.23 -19.96 -1.63
N VAL A 157 41.29 -20.12 -2.42
CA VAL A 157 42.68 -19.90 -2.01
C VAL A 157 43.09 -18.52 -2.51
N LEU A 158 43.23 -17.55 -1.60
CA LEU A 158 43.62 -16.17 -1.93
C LEU A 158 45.15 -16.02 -1.93
N SER A 159 45.83 -16.71 -1.00
CA SER A 159 47.28 -16.80 -0.90
C SER A 159 47.66 -18.01 -0.04
N GLU A 160 48.96 -18.29 0.11
CA GLU A 160 49.45 -19.35 1.00
C GLU A 160 48.97 -19.22 2.46
N GLN A 161 48.57 -18.03 2.89
CA GLN A 161 48.12 -17.76 4.27
C GLN A 161 46.67 -17.31 4.37
N ARG A 162 45.94 -17.17 3.26
CA ARG A 162 44.55 -16.68 3.27
C ARG A 162 43.65 -17.56 2.43
N HIS A 163 42.63 -18.08 3.08
CA HIS A 163 41.67 -18.98 2.46
C HIS A 163 40.26 -18.59 2.89
N ILE A 164 39.26 -18.86 2.05
CA ILE A 164 37.85 -18.71 2.41
C ILE A 164 37.14 -20.04 2.14
N LEU A 165 36.55 -20.63 3.17
CA LEU A 165 35.69 -21.80 3.04
C LEU A 165 34.23 -21.35 2.96
N LEU A 166 33.61 -21.63 1.82
CA LEU A 166 32.18 -21.52 1.58
C LEU A 166 31.52 -22.86 1.85
N LEU A 167 30.47 -22.84 2.67
CA LEU A 167 29.62 -24.00 2.92
C LEU A 167 28.18 -23.64 2.59
N ALA A 168 27.55 -24.46 1.76
CA ALA A 168 26.13 -24.35 1.41
C ALA A 168 25.42 -25.65 1.83
N LEU A 169 24.31 -25.50 2.54
CA LEU A 169 23.43 -26.58 2.99
C LEU A 169 21.99 -26.26 2.59
N HIS A 170 21.18 -27.24 2.26
CA HIS A 170 19.73 -26.99 2.19
C HIS A 170 19.12 -26.97 3.60
N HIS A 171 18.17 -26.07 3.86
CA HIS A 171 17.52 -25.90 5.15
C HIS A 171 16.81 -27.17 5.65
N ILE A 172 16.55 -28.14 4.77
CA ILE A 172 15.98 -29.46 5.13
C ILE A 172 16.89 -30.33 6.01
N VAL A 173 18.21 -30.13 5.96
CA VAL A 173 19.20 -30.88 6.78
C VAL A 173 19.83 -30.04 7.88
N SER A 174 19.58 -28.73 7.90
CA SER A 174 20.27 -27.82 8.80
C SER A 174 19.37 -26.69 9.27
N ASP A 175 19.70 -26.18 10.45
CA ASP A 175 19.24 -24.89 10.94
C ASP A 175 20.45 -24.11 11.46
N ARG A 176 20.23 -22.85 11.87
CA ARG A 176 21.32 -22.00 12.34
C ARG A 176 22.04 -22.56 13.58
N TRP A 177 21.33 -23.32 14.43
CA TRP A 177 21.95 -24.05 15.54
C TRP A 177 22.87 -25.18 15.04
N SER A 178 22.42 -25.92 14.04
CA SER A 178 23.18 -27.01 13.41
C SER A 178 24.47 -26.50 12.77
N VAL A 179 24.48 -25.31 12.19
CA VAL A 179 25.70 -24.68 11.67
C VAL A 179 26.71 -24.44 12.79
N GLY A 180 26.26 -24.00 13.97
CA GLY A 180 27.12 -23.87 15.15
C GLY A 180 27.73 -25.20 15.60
N VAL A 181 26.93 -26.27 15.64
CA VAL A 181 27.40 -27.63 15.95
C VAL A 181 28.43 -28.10 14.93
N LEU A 182 28.14 -27.91 13.63
CA LEU A 182 29.05 -28.27 12.54
C LEU A 182 30.40 -27.58 12.68
N MET A 183 30.42 -26.28 12.95
CA MET A 183 31.67 -25.52 13.11
C MET A 183 32.47 -25.97 14.34
N GLN A 184 31.79 -26.24 15.46
CA GLN A 184 32.44 -26.73 16.68
C GLN A 184 33.08 -28.10 16.48
N GLU A 185 32.39 -29.02 15.80
CA GLU A 185 32.92 -30.35 15.52
C GLU A 185 34.07 -30.30 14.50
N VAL A 186 33.96 -29.50 13.44
CA VAL A 186 35.06 -29.29 12.47
C VAL A 186 36.31 -28.74 13.16
N ALA A 187 36.17 -27.75 14.06
CA ALA A 187 37.30 -27.19 14.79
C ALA A 187 37.99 -28.24 15.70
N ALA A 188 37.21 -29.06 16.41
CA ALA A 188 37.73 -30.11 17.28
C ALA A 188 38.46 -31.23 16.49
N LEU A 189 37.92 -31.60 15.33
CA LEU A 189 38.50 -32.61 14.43
C LEU A 189 39.75 -32.10 13.73
N TYR A 190 39.74 -30.85 13.25
CA TYR A 190 40.91 -30.24 12.62
C TYR A 190 42.10 -30.22 13.58
N ALA A 191 41.85 -29.87 14.85
CA ALA A 191 42.88 -29.89 15.88
C ALA A 191 43.46 -31.29 16.14
N ALA A 192 42.64 -32.35 16.05
CA ALA A 192 43.08 -33.73 16.23
C ALA A 192 43.87 -34.24 15.01
N TYR A 193 43.31 -34.10 13.81
CA TYR A 193 43.95 -34.56 12.57
C TYR A 193 45.22 -33.79 12.23
N GLY A 194 45.29 -32.49 12.57
CA GLY A 194 46.53 -31.71 12.42
C GLY A 194 47.70 -32.25 13.24
N HIS A 195 47.44 -33.01 14.32
CA HIS A 195 48.46 -33.71 15.12
C HIS A 195 48.57 -35.21 14.77
N GLY A 196 47.93 -35.68 13.71
CA GLY A 196 47.89 -37.10 13.35
C GLY A 196 47.14 -37.98 14.36
N LYS A 197 46.26 -37.40 15.18
CA LYS A 197 45.43 -38.14 16.16
C LYS A 197 44.08 -38.54 15.52
N PRO A 198 43.46 -39.64 15.97
CA PRO A 198 42.11 -40.01 15.52
C PRO A 198 41.04 -39.02 16.02
N SER A 199 39.81 -39.17 15.53
CA SER A 199 38.63 -38.37 15.92
C SER A 199 38.49 -38.31 17.46
N SER A 200 38.32 -37.09 17.98
CA SER A 200 38.12 -36.82 19.41
C SER A 200 36.66 -36.90 19.85
N LEU A 201 35.72 -37.08 18.90
CA LEU A 201 34.28 -37.02 19.13
C LEU A 201 33.70 -38.41 19.40
N THR A 202 32.86 -38.55 20.43
CA THR A 202 32.19 -39.81 20.80
C THR A 202 30.92 -40.03 19.97
N GLU A 203 30.63 -41.26 19.54
CA GLU A 203 29.44 -41.57 18.72
C GLU A 203 28.13 -41.02 19.30
N LEU A 204 27.24 -40.52 18.44
CA LEU A 204 26.01 -39.86 18.86
C LEU A 204 25.03 -40.86 19.50
N PRO A 205 24.38 -40.51 20.62
CA PRO A 205 23.44 -41.39 21.29
C PRO A 205 22.16 -41.62 20.48
N ILE A 206 21.78 -40.67 19.63
CA ILE A 206 20.67 -40.73 18.68
C ILE A 206 21.05 -40.00 17.39
N GLN A 207 20.34 -40.26 16.30
CA GLN A 207 20.46 -39.60 15.00
C GLN A 207 19.20 -38.76 14.70
N TYR A 208 19.26 -37.84 13.74
CA TYR A 208 18.10 -36.99 13.39
C TYR A 208 16.87 -37.81 12.95
N GLY A 209 17.08 -38.92 12.25
CA GLY A 209 15.96 -39.77 11.88
C GLY A 209 15.32 -40.54 13.04
N ASP A 210 16.02 -40.72 14.18
CA ASP A 210 15.40 -41.20 15.43
C ASP A 210 14.39 -40.18 15.96
N PHE A 211 14.76 -38.89 15.89
CA PHE A 211 13.86 -37.79 16.21
C PHE A 211 12.63 -37.77 15.29
N CYS A 212 12.81 -38.01 13.98
CA CYS A 212 11.69 -38.05 13.03
C CYS A 212 10.67 -39.16 13.36
N VAL A 213 11.16 -40.37 13.65
CA VAL A 213 10.30 -41.50 14.06
C VAL A 213 9.58 -41.17 15.38
N TRP A 214 10.30 -40.61 16.35
CA TRP A 214 9.72 -40.19 17.63
C TRP A 214 8.64 -39.11 17.44
N GLN A 215 8.88 -38.10 16.60
CA GLN A 215 7.94 -37.00 16.35
C GLN A 215 6.65 -37.51 15.70
N ARG A 216 6.75 -38.42 14.73
CA ARG A 216 5.60 -39.03 14.05
C ARG A 216 4.69 -39.80 15.01
N ARG A 217 5.23 -40.38 16.09
CA ARG A 217 4.46 -41.09 17.14
C ARG A 217 3.71 -40.16 18.11
N GLN A 218 4.03 -38.87 18.17
CA GLN A 218 3.36 -37.93 19.09
C GLN A 218 2.02 -37.36 18.56
N ARG A 219 1.53 -37.86 17.41
CA ARG A 219 0.36 -37.34 16.66
C ARG A 219 -0.91 -37.16 17.51
N GLU A 220 -1.13 -38.03 18.49
CA GLU A 220 -2.35 -38.04 19.31
C GLU A 220 -2.46 -36.81 20.24
N LYS A 221 -1.34 -36.13 20.56
CA LYS A 221 -1.34 -34.96 21.46
C LYS A 221 -1.72 -33.65 20.77
N TRP A 222 -2.03 -33.69 19.47
CA TRP A 222 -2.09 -32.50 18.63
C TRP A 222 -3.42 -31.77 18.62
N ALA A 223 -4.53 -32.44 18.90
CA ALA A 223 -5.86 -31.81 18.87
C ALA A 223 -5.91 -30.55 19.74
N ARG A 224 -5.35 -30.59 20.96
CA ARG A 224 -5.28 -29.42 21.84
C ARG A 224 -4.46 -28.26 21.28
N HIS A 225 -3.37 -28.56 20.58
CA HIS A 225 -2.48 -27.55 20.01
C HIS A 225 -3.15 -26.87 18.83
N LEU A 226 -3.89 -27.65 18.04
CA LEU A 226 -4.65 -27.14 16.91
C LEU A 226 -5.79 -26.22 17.33
N ASP A 227 -6.56 -26.59 18.35
CA ASP A 227 -7.70 -25.77 18.82
C ASP A 227 -7.24 -24.39 19.29
N TYR A 228 -6.11 -24.32 20.01
CA TYR A 228 -5.48 -23.06 20.41
C TYR A 228 -5.17 -22.16 19.21
N TRP A 229 -4.45 -22.69 18.22
CA TRP A 229 -4.05 -21.89 17.05
C TRP A 229 -5.24 -21.49 16.17
N ARG A 230 -6.24 -22.37 16.04
CA ARG A 230 -7.50 -22.05 15.34
C ARG A 230 -8.23 -20.91 15.99
N GLN A 231 -8.34 -20.90 17.33
CA GLN A 231 -8.97 -19.81 18.06
C GLN A 231 -8.15 -18.51 17.94
N LYS A 232 -6.82 -18.58 18.12
CA LYS A 232 -5.94 -17.40 18.08
C LYS A 232 -5.92 -16.72 16.71
N LEU A 233 -5.87 -17.49 15.63
CA LEU A 233 -5.73 -16.98 14.27
C LEU A 233 -7.08 -16.83 13.53
N ALA A 234 -8.20 -17.08 14.22
CA ALA A 234 -9.54 -16.86 13.67
C ALA A 234 -9.72 -15.39 13.24
N GLY A 235 -10.02 -15.17 11.97
CA GLY A 235 -10.20 -13.81 11.42
C GLY A 235 -8.92 -12.99 11.36
N ALA A 236 -7.73 -13.61 11.41
CA ALA A 236 -6.48 -12.90 11.17
C ALA A 236 -6.48 -12.31 9.74
N PRO A 237 -5.96 -11.08 9.55
CA PRO A 237 -5.92 -10.47 8.23
C PRO A 237 -5.05 -11.31 7.28
N PRO A 238 -5.47 -11.48 6.01
CA PRO A 238 -4.70 -12.28 5.06
C PRO A 238 -3.40 -11.58 4.62
N LEU A 239 -3.37 -10.25 4.68
CA LEU A 239 -2.28 -9.40 4.24
C LEU A 239 -2.16 -8.17 5.15
N LEU A 240 -0.95 -7.88 5.60
CA LEU A 240 -0.57 -6.58 6.15
C LEU A 240 -0.09 -5.68 5.01
N GLU A 241 -0.86 -4.65 4.68
CA GLU A 241 -0.49 -3.68 3.63
C GLU A 241 0.59 -2.73 4.13
N LEU A 242 1.85 -3.09 3.88
CA LEU A 242 2.99 -2.21 4.13
C LEU A 242 3.03 -1.07 3.09
N PRO A 243 3.42 0.16 3.48
CA PRO A 243 3.68 1.22 2.52
C PRO A 243 4.96 0.89 1.74
N THR A 244 4.81 0.45 0.50
CA THR A 244 5.92 0.06 -0.38
C THR A 244 6.30 1.20 -1.33
N ASP A 245 7.54 1.15 -1.81
CA ASP A 245 8.06 2.11 -2.81
C ASP A 245 7.59 1.73 -4.22
N ARG A 246 7.21 0.45 -4.41
CA ARG A 246 6.74 -0.13 -5.68
C ARG A 246 5.46 -0.93 -5.46
N PRO A 247 4.59 -1.05 -6.49
CA PRO A 247 3.43 -1.92 -6.42
C PRO A 247 3.85 -3.38 -6.22
N ARG A 248 3.08 -4.13 -5.42
CA ARG A 248 3.35 -5.55 -5.19
C ARG A 248 3.21 -6.34 -6.49
N PRO A 249 4.19 -7.19 -6.86
CA PRO A 249 4.06 -8.05 -8.02
C PRO A 249 3.00 -9.14 -7.80
N PRO A 250 2.33 -9.61 -8.86
CA PRO A 250 1.32 -10.68 -8.76
C PRO A 250 1.91 -12.03 -8.34
N VAL A 251 3.22 -12.20 -8.50
CA VAL A 251 3.99 -13.38 -8.07
C VAL A 251 5.15 -12.92 -7.19
N LEU A 252 5.34 -13.63 -6.07
CA LEU A 252 6.37 -13.33 -5.08
C LEU A 252 7.76 -13.34 -5.73
N SER A 253 8.53 -12.27 -5.48
CA SER A 253 9.94 -12.21 -5.86
C SER A 253 10.81 -12.46 -4.64
N TYR A 254 11.77 -13.38 -4.79
CA TYR A 254 12.71 -13.72 -3.73
C TYR A 254 13.96 -12.83 -3.72
N ARG A 255 14.03 -11.79 -4.56
CA ARG A 255 15.18 -10.88 -4.61
C ARG A 255 15.25 -10.03 -3.35
N GLY A 256 16.28 -10.25 -2.55
CA GLY A 256 16.48 -9.61 -1.27
C GLY A 256 17.58 -8.55 -1.25
N GLY A 257 17.39 -7.54 -0.41
CA GLY A 257 18.44 -6.64 0.06
C GLY A 257 18.62 -6.80 1.57
N MET A 258 19.77 -6.37 2.08
CA MET A 258 20.08 -6.37 3.51
C MET A 258 20.50 -4.97 3.95
N TYR A 259 19.95 -4.48 5.06
CA TYR A 259 20.34 -3.24 5.70
C TYR A 259 20.72 -3.50 7.16
N SER A 260 22.00 -3.32 7.50
CA SER A 260 22.54 -3.58 8.84
C SER A 260 22.70 -2.30 9.64
N PHE A 261 22.39 -2.37 10.94
CA PHE A 261 22.52 -1.28 11.89
C PHE A 261 22.83 -1.81 13.29
N GLU A 262 23.30 -0.95 14.18
CA GLU A 262 23.65 -1.33 15.56
C GLU A 262 22.97 -0.41 16.57
N PHE A 263 22.59 -0.98 17.71
CA PHE A 263 22.19 -0.18 18.86
C PHE A 263 23.43 0.21 19.65
N SER A 264 23.40 1.41 20.26
CA SER A 264 24.46 1.81 21.19
C SER A 264 24.55 0.82 22.36
N ALA A 265 25.74 0.68 22.95
CA ALA A 265 25.94 -0.18 24.11
C ALA A 265 25.05 0.24 25.30
N GLU A 266 24.76 1.54 25.42
CA GLU A 266 23.84 2.09 26.43
C GLU A 266 22.41 1.63 26.17
N LEU A 267 21.87 1.87 24.97
CA LEU A 267 20.50 1.47 24.63
C LEU A 267 20.32 -0.06 24.75
N SER A 268 21.32 -0.84 24.31
CA SER A 268 21.34 -2.30 24.44
C SER A 268 21.20 -2.74 25.91
N ARG A 269 21.86 -2.05 26.84
CA ARG A 269 21.75 -2.31 28.28
C ARG A 269 20.37 -1.94 28.81
N THR A 270 19.87 -0.74 28.48
CA THR A 270 18.59 -0.24 28.96
C THR A 270 17.43 -1.11 28.49
N LEU A 271 17.46 -1.61 27.25
CA LEU A 271 16.43 -2.54 26.74
C LEU A 271 16.41 -3.87 27.51
N LYS A 272 17.58 -4.38 27.92
CA LYS A 272 17.67 -5.58 28.76
C LYS A 272 17.18 -5.32 30.18
N GLU A 273 17.42 -4.13 30.72
CA GLU A 273 16.90 -3.71 32.02
C GLU A 273 15.38 -3.56 31.99
N LEU A 274 14.82 -2.98 30.92
CA LEU A 274 13.38 -2.91 30.67
C LEU A 274 12.76 -4.31 30.63
N GLY A 275 13.35 -5.23 29.87
CA GLY A 275 12.92 -6.63 29.85
C GLY A 275 12.90 -7.25 31.26
N LYS A 276 13.97 -7.05 32.04
CA LYS A 276 14.05 -7.53 33.43
C LYS A 276 12.95 -6.91 34.33
N GLN A 277 12.70 -5.61 34.21
CA GLN A 277 11.68 -4.90 34.98
C GLN A 277 10.29 -5.52 34.79
N TYR A 278 9.92 -5.86 33.55
CA TYR A 278 8.61 -6.43 33.22
C TYR A 278 8.60 -7.97 33.13
N ASN A 279 9.67 -8.63 33.57
CA ASN A 279 9.85 -10.09 33.45
C ASN A 279 9.64 -10.61 32.01
N ALA A 280 10.03 -9.80 31.02
CA ALA A 280 9.95 -10.06 29.60
C ALA A 280 11.35 -10.35 29.02
N THR A 281 11.42 -11.11 27.93
CA THR A 281 12.67 -11.34 27.20
C THR A 281 12.97 -10.17 26.27
N LEU A 282 14.22 -10.05 25.81
CA LEU A 282 14.57 -9.06 24.78
C LEU A 282 13.72 -9.24 23.52
N PHE A 283 13.42 -10.48 23.13
CA PHE A 283 12.49 -10.77 22.04
C PHE A 283 11.14 -10.09 22.22
N MET A 284 10.53 -10.18 23.40
CA MET A 284 9.22 -9.56 23.68
C MET A 284 9.29 -8.03 23.60
N VAL A 285 10.39 -7.41 24.07
CA VAL A 285 10.60 -5.96 23.99
C VAL A 285 10.72 -5.50 22.53
N VAL A 286 11.55 -6.18 21.73
CA VAL A 286 11.70 -5.86 20.30
C VAL A 286 10.42 -6.16 19.53
N ALA A 287 9.69 -7.23 19.86
CA ALA A 287 8.40 -7.56 19.25
C ALA A 287 7.35 -6.47 19.52
N ALA A 288 7.28 -5.94 20.74
CA ALA A 288 6.39 -4.83 21.07
C ALA A 288 6.71 -3.56 20.27
N ALA A 289 7.99 -3.22 20.15
CA ALA A 289 8.44 -2.08 19.36
C ALA A 289 8.21 -2.25 17.85
N LEU A 290 8.47 -3.44 17.31
CA LEU A 290 8.22 -3.76 15.90
C LEU A 290 6.73 -3.72 15.58
N ASN A 291 5.87 -4.29 16.42
CA ASN A 291 4.41 -4.20 16.27
C ASN A 291 3.93 -2.74 16.35
N THR A 292 4.50 -1.94 17.25
CA THR A 292 4.23 -0.49 17.32
C THR A 292 4.63 0.23 16.02
N LEU A 293 5.83 -0.06 15.49
CA LEU A 293 6.30 0.50 14.22
C LEU A 293 5.34 0.15 13.07
N LEU A 294 4.95 -1.12 12.95
CA LEU A 294 4.03 -1.60 11.92
C LEU A 294 2.65 -0.95 12.04
N TYR A 295 2.13 -0.76 13.26
CA TYR A 295 0.89 0.01 13.49
C TYR A 295 1.02 1.45 12.99
N ARG A 296 2.13 2.14 13.32
CA ARG A 296 2.34 3.54 12.91
C ARG A 296 2.55 3.69 11.40
N TYR A 297 3.02 2.64 10.72
CA TYR A 297 3.23 2.64 9.26
C TYR A 297 2.02 2.21 8.44
N THR A 298 1.17 1.34 8.98
CA THR A 298 0.03 0.74 8.25
C THR A 298 -1.32 1.25 8.72
N GLY A 299 -1.40 1.79 9.94
CA GLY A 299 -2.66 2.07 10.62
C GLY A 299 -3.44 0.80 11.02
N SER A 300 -2.91 -0.41 10.77
CA SER A 300 -3.56 -1.67 11.11
C SER A 300 -3.48 -1.94 12.61
N GLN A 301 -4.64 -2.20 13.21
CA GLN A 301 -4.74 -2.56 14.62
C GLN A 301 -4.60 -4.06 14.88
N ASP A 302 -4.65 -4.91 13.84
CA ASP A 302 -4.48 -6.36 13.94
C ASP A 302 -3.27 -6.76 13.10
N ILE A 303 -2.21 -7.17 13.77
CA ILE A 303 -0.90 -7.40 13.15
C ILE A 303 -0.45 -8.82 13.46
N CYS A 304 -0.04 -9.54 12.41
CA CYS A 304 0.57 -10.85 12.52
C CYS A 304 2.03 -10.77 12.08
N ILE A 305 2.95 -11.18 12.96
CA ILE A 305 4.37 -11.36 12.61
C ILE A 305 4.79 -12.81 12.86
N GLY A 306 5.67 -13.31 12.00
CA GLY A 306 6.32 -14.60 12.21
C GLY A 306 7.50 -14.48 13.17
N TYR A 307 7.78 -15.54 13.92
CA TYR A 307 9.06 -15.68 14.63
C TYR A 307 9.51 -17.14 14.71
N PRO A 308 10.81 -17.42 14.54
CA PRO A 308 11.33 -18.78 14.62
C PRO A 308 11.51 -19.20 16.09
N VAL A 309 11.24 -20.47 16.37
CA VAL A 309 11.60 -21.15 17.62
C VAL A 309 12.52 -22.32 17.31
N ALA A 310 13.48 -22.59 18.18
CA ALA A 310 14.54 -23.58 17.93
C ALA A 310 14.03 -25.03 17.77
N GLY A 311 12.85 -25.36 18.32
CA GLY A 311 12.26 -26.70 18.26
C GLY A 311 13.05 -27.82 18.97
N ARG A 312 14.09 -27.47 19.74
CA ARG A 312 14.97 -28.40 20.47
C ARG A 312 14.54 -28.57 21.94
N GLY A 313 13.30 -29.02 22.15
CA GLY A 313 12.74 -29.20 23.49
C GLY A 313 13.32 -30.38 24.29
N GLN A 314 14.02 -31.30 23.63
CA GLN A 314 14.64 -32.49 24.24
C GLN A 314 16.15 -32.32 24.32
N SER A 315 16.77 -32.60 25.47
CA SER A 315 18.22 -32.43 25.65
C SER A 315 19.05 -33.27 24.69
N GLN A 316 18.55 -34.44 24.27
CA GLN A 316 19.23 -35.30 23.28
C GLN A 316 19.37 -34.63 21.90
N THR A 317 18.56 -33.61 21.59
CA THR A 317 18.61 -32.93 20.28
C THR A 317 19.67 -31.84 20.20
N ALA A 318 20.26 -31.40 21.32
CA ALA A 318 21.17 -30.26 21.35
C ALA A 318 22.46 -30.46 20.52
N ALA A 319 22.96 -31.70 20.45
CA ALA A 319 24.18 -32.07 19.74
C ALA A 319 23.95 -32.52 18.29
N LEU A 320 22.70 -32.52 17.80
CA LEU A 320 22.37 -33.02 16.47
C LEU A 320 22.42 -31.92 15.42
N ILE A 321 22.92 -32.27 14.23
CA ILE A 321 22.66 -31.53 13.00
C ILE A 321 21.31 -31.98 12.45
N GLY A 322 20.49 -31.03 12.00
CA GLY A 322 19.16 -31.30 11.45
C GLY A 322 18.25 -30.06 11.43
N PHE A 323 17.10 -30.17 10.77
CA PHE A 323 16.11 -29.09 10.75
C PHE A 323 15.13 -29.20 11.91
N PHE A 324 15.33 -28.42 12.98
CA PHE A 324 14.43 -28.41 14.15
C PHE A 324 13.58 -27.15 14.23
N VAL A 325 13.96 -26.08 13.53
CA VAL A 325 13.26 -24.79 13.59
C VAL A 325 11.80 -24.96 13.21
N ASN A 326 10.94 -24.35 14.01
CA ASN A 326 9.54 -24.15 13.70
C ASN A 326 9.23 -22.65 13.68
N THR A 327 8.18 -22.26 12.96
CA THR A 327 7.76 -20.87 12.86
C THR A 327 6.41 -20.71 13.55
N LEU A 328 6.33 -19.75 14.46
CA LEU A 328 5.09 -19.41 15.16
C LEU A 328 4.59 -18.04 14.69
N VAL A 329 3.29 -17.80 14.87
CA VAL A 329 2.63 -16.53 14.50
C VAL A 329 2.28 -15.76 15.77
N LEU A 330 2.89 -14.60 15.94
CA LEU A 330 2.54 -13.64 16.98
C LEU A 330 1.47 -12.70 16.41
N ARG A 331 0.23 -12.85 16.87
CA ARG A 331 -0.89 -11.97 16.53
C ARG A 331 -1.11 -10.96 17.65
N CYS A 332 -1.01 -9.68 17.31
CA CYS A 332 -1.10 -8.57 18.23
C CYS A 332 -2.27 -7.67 17.84
N GLN A 333 -3.11 -7.32 18.82
CA GLN A 333 -4.09 -6.25 18.68
C GLN A 333 -3.55 -4.99 19.33
N ILE A 334 -3.61 -3.86 18.63
CA ILE A 334 -2.99 -2.60 19.05
C ILE A 334 -4.04 -1.49 19.10
N GLU A 335 -4.13 -0.88 20.27
CA GLU A 335 -4.90 0.33 20.52
C GLU A 335 -3.92 1.50 20.74
N ALA A 336 -4.24 2.68 20.20
CA ALA A 336 -3.30 3.79 20.14
C ALA A 336 -2.97 4.39 21.52
N ASP A 337 -3.94 4.33 22.44
CA ASP A 337 -3.88 4.81 23.81
C ASP A 337 -3.26 3.79 24.78
N LEU A 338 -3.07 2.53 24.35
CA LEU A 338 -2.44 1.48 25.15
C LEU A 338 -1.00 1.87 25.52
N PRO A 339 -0.63 1.86 26.81
CA PRO A 339 0.76 2.06 27.23
C PRO A 339 1.68 0.97 26.67
N PHE A 340 2.91 1.33 26.33
CA PHE A 340 3.89 0.35 25.84
C PHE A 340 4.18 -0.77 26.85
N SER A 341 4.19 -0.45 28.15
CA SER A 341 4.33 -1.40 29.24
C SER A 341 3.24 -2.47 29.23
N GLU A 342 1.99 -2.08 28.94
CA GLU A 342 0.86 -3.00 28.84
C GLU A 342 0.93 -3.86 27.58
N LEU A 343 1.28 -3.27 26.43
CA LEU A 343 1.52 -4.02 25.19
C LEU A 343 2.61 -5.09 25.39
N LEU A 344 3.71 -4.74 26.07
CA LEU A 344 4.79 -5.66 26.38
C LEU A 344 4.31 -6.83 27.26
N LEU A 345 3.46 -6.57 28.26
CA LEU A 345 2.89 -7.58 29.13
C LEU A 345 1.92 -8.52 28.37
N GLN A 346 1.08 -7.97 27.48
CA GLN A 346 0.19 -8.77 26.62
C GLN A 346 0.99 -9.69 25.70
N LEU A 347 1.98 -9.16 24.99
CA LEU A 347 2.85 -9.95 24.11
C LEU A 347 3.65 -11.00 24.86
N ARG A 348 4.08 -10.69 26.09
CA ARG A 348 4.73 -11.66 26.98
C ARG A 348 3.81 -12.83 27.30
N GLU A 349 2.57 -12.57 27.68
CA GLU A 349 1.60 -13.62 27.99
C GLU A 349 1.32 -14.48 26.76
N GLN A 350 1.07 -13.86 25.61
CA GLN A 350 0.85 -14.56 24.35
C GLN A 350 2.06 -15.42 23.95
N ALA A 351 3.27 -14.88 23.95
CA ALA A 351 4.46 -15.62 23.57
C ALA A 351 4.74 -16.82 24.50
N LEU A 352 4.41 -16.73 25.79
CA LEU A 352 4.48 -17.86 26.71
C LEU A 352 3.42 -18.93 26.42
N GLN A 353 2.19 -18.52 26.05
CA GLN A 353 1.15 -19.44 25.62
C GLN A 353 1.50 -20.13 24.29
N ASP A 354 2.07 -19.39 23.34
CA ASP A 354 2.54 -19.90 22.05
C ASP A 354 3.63 -20.96 22.24
N GLN A 355 4.58 -20.72 23.15
CA GLN A 355 5.62 -21.71 23.48
C GLN A 355 5.05 -23.03 24.00
N ASN A 356 3.93 -23.01 24.73
CA ASN A 356 3.25 -24.24 25.18
C ASN A 356 2.59 -25.01 24.04
N HIS A 357 2.40 -24.37 22.87
CA HIS A 357 1.79 -24.97 21.68
C HIS A 357 2.72 -25.01 20.45
N GLN A 358 4.03 -24.91 20.67
CA GLN A 358 5.05 -24.88 19.61
C GLN A 358 5.29 -26.22 18.91
N GLU A 359 4.71 -27.33 19.41
CA GLU A 359 4.90 -28.67 18.85
C GLU A 359 4.22 -28.85 17.47
N LEU A 360 3.21 -28.01 17.15
CA LEU A 360 2.53 -28.03 15.85
C LEU A 360 3.39 -27.29 14.81
N SER A 361 3.70 -27.93 13.68
CA SER A 361 4.52 -27.27 12.65
C SER A 361 3.72 -26.21 11.90
N PHE A 362 4.42 -25.17 11.42
CA PHE A 362 3.79 -24.10 10.62
C PHE A 362 3.10 -24.64 9.35
N GLY A 363 3.64 -25.70 8.73
CA GLY A 363 3.00 -26.35 7.56
C GLY A 363 1.63 -26.94 7.90
N GLN A 364 1.56 -27.67 9.01
CA GLN A 364 0.31 -28.29 9.46
C GLN A 364 -0.74 -27.26 9.86
N LEU A 365 -0.29 -26.14 10.43
CA LEU A 365 -1.15 -25.01 10.73
C LEU A 365 -1.81 -24.46 9.46
N LEU A 366 -1.05 -24.28 8.38
CA LEU A 366 -1.59 -23.82 7.10
C LEU A 366 -2.56 -24.83 6.48
N ASP A 367 -2.23 -26.12 6.49
CA ASP A 367 -3.08 -27.17 5.93
C ASP A 367 -4.43 -27.26 6.66
N THR A 368 -4.43 -26.95 7.96
CA THR A 368 -5.65 -27.04 8.77
C THR A 368 -6.47 -25.74 8.78
N LEU A 369 -5.81 -24.58 8.79
CA LEU A 369 -6.50 -23.28 8.76
C LEU A 369 -7.02 -22.92 7.37
N LYS A 370 -6.41 -23.49 6.31
CA LYS A 370 -6.71 -23.20 4.91
C LYS A 370 -6.87 -21.68 4.65
N PRO A 371 -5.89 -20.83 5.04
CA PRO A 371 -5.99 -19.40 4.77
C PRO A 371 -6.01 -19.17 3.25
N VAL A 372 -6.62 -18.06 2.83
CA VAL A 372 -6.66 -17.64 1.42
C VAL A 372 -5.23 -17.64 0.86
N ARG A 373 -4.99 -18.45 -0.17
CA ARG A 373 -3.67 -18.55 -0.81
C ARG A 373 -3.55 -17.51 -1.92
N ASN A 374 -2.41 -16.83 -1.95
CA ASN A 374 -2.08 -15.84 -2.96
C ASN A 374 -0.64 -16.09 -3.42
N THR A 375 -0.37 -15.92 -4.72
CA THR A 375 0.96 -16.10 -5.31
C THR A 375 1.90 -14.92 -5.05
N GLY A 376 1.38 -13.75 -4.69
CA GLY A 376 2.13 -12.51 -4.49
C GLY A 376 2.61 -12.24 -3.06
N HIS A 377 2.23 -13.06 -2.07
CA HIS A 377 2.67 -12.88 -0.68
C HIS A 377 2.61 -14.18 0.15
N ALA A 378 3.41 -14.22 1.22
CA ALA A 378 3.37 -15.30 2.20
C ALA A 378 2.02 -15.32 2.96
N PRO A 379 1.52 -16.50 3.36
CA PRO A 379 0.28 -16.62 4.14
C PRO A 379 0.50 -16.27 5.62
N LEU A 380 -0.57 -15.75 6.26
CA LEU A 380 -0.66 -15.37 7.68
C LEU A 380 0.19 -14.19 8.14
N PHE A 381 1.40 -13.99 7.61
CA PHE A 381 2.24 -12.85 7.96
C PHE A 381 3.22 -12.51 6.84
N GLN A 382 3.62 -11.24 6.79
CA GLN A 382 4.58 -10.69 5.82
C GLN A 382 5.87 -10.19 6.46
N VAL A 383 5.89 -10.09 7.80
CA VAL A 383 7.02 -9.60 8.57
C VAL A 383 7.51 -10.70 9.53
N MET A 384 8.82 -10.93 9.56
CA MET A 384 9.48 -11.90 10.46
C MET A 384 10.35 -11.18 11.49
N LEU A 385 10.36 -11.67 12.74
CA LEU A 385 11.29 -11.25 13.78
C LEU A 385 12.09 -12.44 14.30
N ALA A 386 13.41 -12.37 14.17
CA ALA A 386 14.34 -13.36 14.69
C ALA A 386 15.34 -12.71 15.66
N VAL A 387 15.17 -12.94 16.96
CA VAL A 387 16.13 -12.49 17.99
C VAL A 387 16.99 -13.67 18.43
N GLN A 388 18.29 -13.55 18.20
CA GLN A 388 19.27 -14.60 18.41
C GLN A 388 20.20 -14.25 19.57
N ASN A 389 20.56 -15.28 20.33
CA ASN A 389 21.55 -15.20 21.40
C ASN A 389 22.57 -16.33 21.21
N VAL A 390 23.10 -16.46 19.99
CA VAL A 390 24.13 -17.44 19.65
C VAL A 390 25.48 -16.72 19.73
N PRO A 391 26.42 -17.17 20.58
CA PRO A 391 27.74 -16.56 20.65
C PRO A 391 28.39 -16.60 19.26
N ALA A 392 28.83 -15.45 18.75
CA ALA A 392 29.74 -15.40 17.61
C ALA A 392 31.09 -15.95 18.08
N THR A 393 31.26 -17.28 18.01
CA THR A 393 32.50 -17.92 18.43
C THR A 393 33.58 -17.66 17.37
N HIS A 394 34.54 -16.81 17.70
CA HIS A 394 35.86 -16.86 17.08
C HIS A 394 36.48 -18.22 17.42
N PHE A 395 36.73 -19.04 16.40
CA PHE A 395 37.41 -20.31 16.58
C PHE A 395 38.88 -20.12 16.22
N ARG A 396 39.79 -20.42 17.16
CA ARG A 396 41.20 -20.62 16.82
C ARG A 396 41.39 -22.10 16.49
N MET A 397 41.75 -22.38 15.25
CA MET A 397 42.13 -23.72 14.80
C MET A 397 43.66 -23.84 14.83
N GLN A 398 44.21 -24.08 16.03
CA GLN A 398 45.66 -24.04 16.28
C GLN A 398 46.24 -22.64 15.95
N ASP A 399 47.17 -22.58 14.99
CA ASP A 399 47.82 -21.35 14.50
C ASP A 399 47.04 -20.64 13.39
N VAL A 400 45.88 -21.17 12.98
CA VAL A 400 44.99 -20.57 11.97
C VAL A 400 43.82 -19.86 12.66
N SER A 401 43.66 -18.58 12.36
CA SER A 401 42.51 -17.78 12.79
C SER A 401 41.34 -18.04 11.87
N ALA A 402 40.19 -18.46 12.39
CA ALA A 402 38.95 -18.66 11.63
C ALA A 402 37.91 -17.59 12.01
N MET A 403 37.51 -16.76 11.05
CA MET A 403 36.57 -15.66 11.24
C MET A 403 35.37 -15.82 10.31
N PRO A 404 34.13 -15.78 10.83
CA PRO A 404 32.94 -15.72 9.97
C PRO A 404 33.03 -14.51 9.04
N LEU A 405 32.82 -14.73 7.75
CA LEU A 405 32.75 -13.68 6.75
C LEU A 405 31.27 -13.39 6.46
N ALA A 406 30.86 -12.14 6.67
CA ALA A 406 29.50 -11.71 6.37
C ALA A 406 29.26 -11.77 4.86
N MET A 407 28.17 -12.41 4.45
CA MET A 407 27.75 -12.49 3.04
C MET A 407 26.32 -11.99 2.91
N ASN A 408 26.03 -11.32 1.79
CA ASN A 408 24.67 -11.05 1.38
C ASN A 408 24.21 -12.20 0.50
N THR A 409 23.17 -12.92 0.93
CA THR A 409 22.60 -14.02 0.14
C THR A 409 21.69 -13.52 -0.98
N HIS A 410 21.40 -12.21 -1.04
CA HIS A 410 20.51 -11.58 -2.03
C HIS A 410 19.12 -12.22 -2.13
N ILE A 411 18.69 -12.92 -1.08
CA ILE A 411 17.42 -13.64 -0.97
C ILE A 411 16.57 -13.02 0.14
N ALA A 412 15.28 -12.81 -0.14
CA ALA A 412 14.28 -12.43 0.86
C ALA A 412 13.11 -13.42 0.83
N GLN A 413 12.83 -14.06 1.97
CA GLN A 413 11.72 -15.02 2.10
C GLN A 413 10.37 -14.36 2.39
N PHE A 414 10.42 -13.16 2.95
CA PHE A 414 9.27 -12.35 3.37
C PHE A 414 9.45 -10.94 2.84
N ASP A 415 8.40 -10.11 2.97
CA ASP A 415 8.52 -8.70 2.57
C ASP A 415 9.58 -7.97 3.39
N LEU A 416 9.64 -8.28 4.70
CA LEU A 416 10.59 -7.70 5.65
C LEU A 416 10.93 -8.70 6.78
N SER A 417 12.20 -8.92 7.08
CA SER A 417 12.65 -9.74 8.22
C SER A 417 13.65 -8.96 9.07
N LEU A 418 13.38 -8.82 10.36
CA LEU A 418 14.30 -8.23 11.33
C LEU A 418 15.08 -9.32 12.05
N PHE A 419 16.40 -9.31 11.89
CA PHE A 419 17.33 -10.12 12.66
C PHE A 419 17.98 -9.26 13.74
N VAL A 420 18.09 -9.80 14.96
CA VAL A 420 18.76 -9.15 16.10
C VAL A 420 19.72 -10.14 16.72
N ASP A 421 21.00 -9.83 16.71
CA ASP A 421 22.10 -10.60 17.29
C ASP A 421 22.70 -9.86 18.48
N GLU A 422 23.06 -10.57 19.55
CA GLU A 422 23.80 -10.03 20.69
C GLU A 422 25.28 -10.44 20.62
N ARG A 423 26.20 -9.46 20.64
CA ARG A 423 27.65 -9.70 20.74
C ARG A 423 28.24 -8.79 21.82
N ASP A 424 28.94 -9.38 22.78
CA ASP A 424 29.58 -8.67 23.90
C ASP A 424 28.65 -7.69 24.64
N GLY A 425 27.36 -8.04 24.75
CA GLY A 425 26.35 -7.23 25.41
C GLY A 425 25.74 -6.11 24.54
N GLN A 426 26.26 -5.86 23.34
CA GLN A 426 25.72 -4.94 22.35
C GLN A 426 24.82 -5.67 21.35
N LEU A 427 23.78 -4.98 20.86
CA LEU A 427 22.82 -5.52 19.90
C LEU A 427 23.12 -5.03 18.48
N PHE A 428 23.23 -5.99 17.57
CA PHE A 428 23.44 -5.79 16.14
C PHE A 428 22.22 -6.28 15.39
N CYS A 429 21.74 -5.51 14.42
CA CYS A 429 20.50 -5.80 13.74
C CYS A 429 20.69 -5.74 12.23
N SER A 430 19.83 -6.46 11.52
CA SER A 430 19.72 -6.34 10.08
C SER A 430 18.29 -6.55 9.61
N PHE A 431 17.86 -5.70 8.68
CA PHE A 431 16.63 -5.89 7.92
C PHE A 431 16.96 -6.55 6.59
N GLU A 432 16.45 -7.75 6.39
CA GLU A 432 16.31 -8.35 5.07
C GLU A 432 14.97 -7.90 4.48
N TYR A 433 14.95 -7.47 3.22
CA TYR A 433 13.75 -6.92 2.59
C TYR A 433 13.64 -7.32 1.11
N SER A 434 12.42 -7.40 0.60
CA SER A 434 12.18 -7.62 -0.83
C SER A 434 12.49 -6.35 -1.64
N THR A 435 13.45 -6.43 -2.55
CA THR A 435 13.81 -5.31 -3.46
C THR A 435 12.72 -5.04 -4.51
N ALA A 436 11.79 -5.98 -4.71
CA ALA A 436 10.61 -5.75 -5.53
C ALA A 436 9.62 -4.77 -4.87
N LEU A 437 9.72 -4.54 -3.56
CA LEU A 437 8.79 -3.71 -2.79
C LEU A 437 9.46 -2.46 -2.22
N PHE A 438 10.69 -2.57 -1.72
CA PHE A 438 11.35 -1.52 -0.95
C PHE A 438 12.68 -1.08 -1.54
N ASP A 439 12.97 0.20 -1.36
CA ASP A 439 14.29 0.79 -1.50
C ASP A 439 15.06 0.72 -0.18
N ALA A 440 16.39 0.62 -0.29
CA ALA A 440 17.30 0.63 0.86
C ALA A 440 17.08 1.84 1.77
N GLY A 441 16.78 3.01 1.20
CA GLY A 441 16.50 4.24 1.95
C GLY A 441 15.22 4.15 2.81
N THR A 442 14.19 3.45 2.33
CA THR A 442 12.94 3.25 3.09
C THR A 442 13.16 2.32 4.28
N VAL A 443 13.90 1.23 4.08
CA VAL A 443 14.26 0.30 5.16
C VAL A 443 15.20 0.94 6.19
N ALA A 444 16.14 1.77 5.73
CA ALA A 444 17.01 2.55 6.62
C ALA A 444 16.20 3.49 7.54
N ARG A 445 15.16 4.17 7.00
CA ARG A 445 14.24 4.98 7.82
C ARG A 445 13.49 4.12 8.84
N MET A 446 12.95 2.96 8.43
CA MET A 446 12.28 2.03 9.35
C MET A 446 13.22 1.60 10.51
N ALA A 447 14.49 1.35 10.23
CA ALA A 447 15.49 1.04 11.25
C ALA A 447 15.71 2.20 12.24
N GLY A 448 15.89 3.42 11.75
CA GLY A 448 16.03 4.61 12.60
C GLY A 448 14.78 4.87 13.46
N HIS A 449 13.59 4.67 12.90
CA HIS A 449 12.34 4.77 13.63
C HIS A 449 12.18 3.68 14.70
N LEU A 450 12.59 2.44 14.41
CA LEU A 450 12.60 1.37 15.41
C LEU A 450 13.53 1.71 16.59
N GLN A 451 14.71 2.26 16.31
CA GLN A 451 15.64 2.74 17.34
C GLN A 451 15.02 3.85 18.19
N THR A 452 14.31 4.79 17.56
CA THR A 452 13.65 5.91 18.23
C THR A 452 12.51 5.45 19.13
N ILE A 453 11.67 4.52 18.65
CA ILE A 453 10.60 3.87 19.44
C ILE A 453 11.19 3.17 20.66
N LEU A 454 12.23 2.34 20.46
CA LEU A 454 12.87 1.59 21.53
C LEU A 454 13.51 2.50 22.58
N ALA A 455 14.16 3.59 22.17
CA ALA A 455 14.71 4.59 23.07
C ALA A 455 13.60 5.32 23.85
N GLY A 456 12.50 5.68 23.19
CA GLY A 456 11.33 6.30 23.82
C GLY A 456 10.67 5.39 24.85
N ALA A 457 10.43 4.13 24.49
CA ALA A 457 9.84 3.11 25.35
C ALA A 457 10.73 2.76 26.56
N ALA A 458 12.05 2.72 26.36
CA ALA A 458 13.00 2.52 27.45
C ALA A 458 13.03 3.70 28.44
N SER A 459 12.80 4.92 27.94
CA SER A 459 12.80 6.14 28.76
C SER A 459 11.49 6.35 29.52
N ASN A 460 10.35 6.07 28.89
CA ASN A 460 9.03 6.17 29.51
C ASN A 460 8.10 5.07 28.96
N PRO A 461 8.07 3.88 29.59
CA PRO A 461 7.27 2.76 29.09
C PRO A 461 5.77 2.94 29.27
N ASP A 462 5.31 3.93 30.04
CA ASP A 462 3.88 4.19 30.26
C ASP A 462 3.30 5.17 29.22
N LEU A 463 4.10 5.61 28.24
CA LEU A 463 3.59 6.37 27.10
C LEU A 463 2.70 5.50 26.21
N PRO A 464 1.57 6.04 25.74
CA PRO A 464 0.75 5.39 24.72
C PRO A 464 1.54 5.09 23.45
N VAL A 465 1.35 3.90 22.87
CA VAL A 465 2.06 3.46 21.66
C VAL A 465 1.84 4.39 20.46
N GLY A 466 0.65 5.00 20.35
CA GLY A 466 0.35 6.00 19.33
C GLY A 466 1.10 7.32 19.48
N ARG A 467 1.67 7.59 20.66
CA ARG A 467 2.41 8.83 20.99
C ARG A 467 3.89 8.61 21.27
N LEU A 468 4.37 7.36 21.19
CA LEU A 468 5.80 7.11 21.30
C LEU A 468 6.57 7.88 20.20
N PRO A 469 7.75 8.44 20.54
CA PRO A 469 8.62 9.07 19.57
C PRO A 469 8.90 8.11 18.41
N LEU A 470 8.60 8.56 17.20
CA LEU A 470 8.84 7.82 15.96
C LEU A 470 9.89 8.54 15.12
N LEU A 471 9.63 9.82 14.84
CA LEU A 471 10.48 10.67 14.02
C LEU A 471 11.67 11.19 14.82
N THR A 472 12.82 11.30 14.16
CA THR A 472 13.94 12.08 14.69
C THR A 472 13.59 13.58 14.73
N PRO A 473 14.28 14.40 15.55
CA PRO A 473 14.06 15.86 15.55
C PRO A 473 14.27 16.51 14.18
N THR A 474 15.19 15.97 13.36
CA THR A 474 15.46 16.45 12.01
C THR A 474 14.29 16.14 11.06
N GLU A 475 13.79 14.90 11.07
CA GLU A 475 12.61 14.51 10.27
C GLU A 475 11.37 15.28 10.70
N SER A 476 11.17 15.47 12.01
CA SER A 476 10.05 16.25 12.53
C SER A 476 10.08 17.69 12.03
N ARG A 477 11.26 18.35 12.02
CA ARG A 477 11.41 19.69 11.46
C ARG A 477 11.14 19.70 9.96
N GLN A 478 11.71 18.74 9.23
CA GLN A 478 11.51 18.63 7.80
C GLN A 478 10.02 18.50 7.43
N LEU A 479 9.28 17.62 8.12
CA LEU A 479 7.86 17.38 7.83
C LEU A 479 6.94 18.51 8.31
N LEU A 480 7.19 19.05 9.52
CA LEU A 480 6.28 20.03 10.14
C LEU A 480 6.57 21.48 9.76
N ASP A 481 7.81 21.80 9.35
CA ASP A 481 8.24 23.16 9.09
C ASP A 481 8.64 23.38 7.62
N ASP A 482 9.52 22.53 7.07
CA ASP A 482 10.09 22.74 5.73
C ASP A 482 9.12 22.31 4.62
N TRP A 483 8.59 21.09 4.68
CA TRP A 483 7.72 20.51 3.65
C TRP A 483 6.26 20.90 3.82
N SER A 484 5.83 21.19 5.04
CA SER A 484 4.46 21.60 5.33
C SER A 484 4.11 22.99 4.79
N GLY A 485 5.08 23.82 4.42
CA GLY A 485 4.85 25.21 4.05
C GLY A 485 4.54 26.14 5.23
N ARG A 486 4.62 25.66 6.48
CA ARG A 486 4.35 26.44 7.70
C ARG A 486 5.14 27.75 7.78
N ASN A 487 6.41 27.70 7.37
CA ASN A 487 7.30 28.85 7.41
C ASN A 487 7.19 29.75 6.17
N ASN A 488 6.40 29.37 5.16
CA ASN A 488 6.22 30.14 3.95
C ASN A 488 5.06 31.13 4.11
N GLN A 489 5.29 32.23 4.83
CA GLN A 489 4.30 33.30 4.97
C GLN A 489 4.60 34.46 4.03
N ALA A 490 3.66 34.73 3.13
CA ALA A 490 3.66 35.97 2.36
C ALA A 490 3.03 37.11 3.18
N SER A 491 3.61 38.30 3.05
CA SER A 491 3.05 39.54 3.60
C SER A 491 2.09 40.15 2.58
N TYR A 492 0.83 40.34 2.98
CA TYR A 492 -0.19 41.00 2.17
C TYR A 492 -0.67 42.26 2.89
N ALA A 493 -1.09 43.27 2.13
CA ALA A 493 -1.55 44.53 2.70
C ALA A 493 -2.82 44.32 3.55
N ASP A 494 -2.76 44.75 4.80
CA ASP A 494 -3.91 44.73 5.71
C ASP A 494 -5.04 45.63 5.19
N GLY A 495 -6.28 45.18 5.37
CA GLY A 495 -7.49 45.95 5.03
C GLY A 495 -7.87 46.00 3.55
N LEU A 496 -7.09 45.43 2.62
CA LEU A 496 -7.45 45.36 1.21
C LEU A 496 -8.49 44.24 0.95
N MET A 497 -9.41 44.45 0.01
CA MET A 497 -10.34 43.43 -0.49
C MET A 497 -10.20 43.24 -2.00
N ILE A 498 -10.55 42.04 -2.49
CA ILE A 498 -10.32 41.69 -3.89
C ILE A 498 -11.01 42.63 -4.91
N HIS A 499 -12.19 43.15 -4.60
CA HIS A 499 -12.89 44.08 -5.49
C HIS A 499 -12.14 45.41 -5.63
N GLN A 500 -11.40 45.84 -4.61
CA GLN A 500 -10.58 47.04 -4.64
C GLN A 500 -9.34 46.87 -5.54
N CYS A 501 -8.80 45.65 -5.64
CA CYS A 501 -7.75 45.33 -6.62
C CYS A 501 -8.26 45.52 -8.06
N ILE A 502 -9.50 45.11 -8.31
CA ILE A 502 -10.15 45.25 -9.64
C ILE A 502 -10.48 46.72 -9.93
N GLU A 503 -10.96 47.48 -8.94
CA GLU A 503 -11.13 48.94 -9.03
C GLU A 503 -9.83 49.67 -9.36
N ALA A 504 -8.71 49.23 -8.76
CA ALA A 504 -7.40 49.78 -9.06
C ALA A 504 -7.01 49.55 -10.53
N GLN A 505 -7.32 48.38 -11.10
CA GLN A 505 -7.15 48.12 -12.54
C GLN A 505 -8.05 49.01 -13.39
N ALA A 506 -9.31 49.21 -13.00
CA ALA A 506 -10.24 50.09 -13.71
C ALA A 506 -9.81 51.56 -13.71
N ARG A 507 -9.17 52.03 -12.63
CA ARG A 507 -8.54 53.36 -12.60
C ARG A 507 -7.28 53.44 -13.45
N MET A 508 -6.48 52.37 -13.48
CA MET A 508 -5.19 52.33 -14.17
C MET A 508 -5.33 52.22 -15.69
N ALA A 509 -6.27 51.39 -16.17
CA ALA A 509 -6.46 51.08 -17.58
C ALA A 509 -7.96 50.91 -17.92
N PRO A 510 -8.77 51.98 -17.87
CA PRO A 510 -10.22 51.91 -18.02
C PRO A 510 -10.70 51.33 -19.36
N ASP A 511 -9.94 51.55 -20.44
CA ASP A 511 -10.30 51.12 -21.80
C ASP A 511 -9.84 49.68 -22.11
N ARG A 512 -9.09 49.04 -21.20
CA ARG A 512 -8.62 47.66 -21.40
C ARG A 512 -9.81 46.70 -21.30
N SER A 513 -9.87 45.70 -22.19
CA SER A 513 -10.91 44.67 -22.17
C SER A 513 -10.79 43.81 -20.91
N ALA A 514 -11.87 43.74 -20.12
CA ALA A 514 -11.96 42.96 -18.90
C ALA A 514 -12.68 41.63 -19.13
N LEU A 515 -13.78 41.65 -19.92
CA LEU A 515 -14.64 40.49 -20.15
C LEU A 515 -14.93 40.33 -21.65
N VAL A 516 -14.99 39.09 -22.13
CA VAL A 516 -15.52 38.77 -23.47
C VAL A 516 -16.51 37.60 -23.38
N PHE A 517 -17.65 37.75 -24.04
CA PHE A 517 -18.71 36.73 -24.11
C PHE A 517 -19.53 36.91 -25.39
N ALA A 518 -19.74 35.83 -26.16
CA ALA A 518 -20.61 35.83 -27.34
C ALA A 518 -20.37 36.97 -28.36
N GLY A 519 -19.12 37.39 -28.54
CA GLY A 519 -18.74 38.50 -29.44
C GLY A 519 -18.90 39.91 -28.85
N GLN A 520 -19.42 40.03 -27.64
CA GLN A 520 -19.46 41.27 -26.86
C GLN A 520 -18.26 41.35 -25.92
N SER A 521 -17.89 42.58 -25.55
CA SER A 521 -16.82 42.86 -24.59
C SER A 521 -17.20 43.98 -23.63
N LEU A 522 -16.71 43.91 -22.40
CA LEU A 522 -16.73 45.05 -21.46
C LEU A 522 -15.31 45.48 -21.15
N SER A 523 -15.07 46.79 -21.16
CA SER A 523 -13.83 47.34 -20.61
C SER A 523 -13.84 47.31 -19.09
N TYR A 524 -12.67 47.48 -18.46
CA TYR A 524 -12.56 47.59 -17.01
C TYR A 524 -13.36 48.77 -16.44
N GLY A 525 -13.35 49.93 -17.13
CA GLY A 525 -14.12 51.10 -16.72
C GLY A 525 -15.65 50.87 -16.81
N GLU A 526 -16.10 50.14 -17.83
CA GLU A 526 -17.52 49.77 -17.95
C GLU A 526 -17.94 48.74 -16.89
N LEU A 527 -17.12 47.72 -16.65
CA LEU A 527 -17.34 46.70 -15.64
C LEU A 527 -17.47 47.32 -14.25
N ASP A 528 -16.51 48.18 -13.87
CA ASP A 528 -16.49 48.84 -12.56
C ASP A 528 -17.71 49.73 -12.36
N ARG A 529 -18.04 50.56 -13.35
CA ARG A 529 -19.22 51.44 -13.31
C ARG A 529 -20.52 50.66 -13.17
N ARG A 530 -20.71 49.58 -13.95
CA ARG A 530 -21.93 48.77 -13.87
C ARG A 530 -22.02 48.04 -12.53
N ALA A 531 -20.92 47.49 -12.03
CA ALA A 531 -20.87 46.83 -10.73
C ALA A 531 -21.15 47.82 -9.59
N GLN A 532 -20.65 49.05 -9.69
CA GLN A 532 -20.90 50.14 -8.73
C GLN A 532 -22.38 50.53 -8.67
N GLN A 533 -23.03 50.70 -9.83
CA GLN A 533 -24.47 51.03 -9.90
C GLN A 533 -25.34 49.94 -9.22
N TRP A 534 -24.98 48.67 -9.43
CA TRP A 534 -25.66 47.56 -8.76
C TRP A 534 -25.34 47.50 -7.27
N ALA A 535 -24.10 47.78 -6.86
CA ALA A 535 -23.74 47.86 -5.44
C ALA A 535 -24.55 48.93 -4.70
N GLU A 536 -24.73 50.11 -5.30
CA GLU A 536 -25.58 51.19 -4.77
C GLU A 536 -27.04 50.74 -4.62
N ARG A 537 -27.57 50.03 -5.62
CA ARG A 537 -28.93 49.47 -5.56
C ARG A 537 -29.08 48.43 -4.44
N LEU A 538 -28.09 47.56 -4.25
CA LEU A 538 -28.07 46.57 -3.16
C LEU A 538 -28.03 47.27 -1.80
N SER A 539 -27.13 48.23 -1.62
CA SER A 539 -27.01 49.02 -0.39
C SER A 539 -28.30 49.77 -0.06
N ALA A 540 -28.94 50.39 -1.05
CA ALA A 540 -30.26 51.03 -0.90
C ALA A 540 -31.38 50.05 -0.54
N SER A 541 -31.15 48.75 -0.69
CA SER A 541 -32.07 47.67 -0.31
C SER A 541 -31.79 47.11 1.09
N GLY A 542 -30.84 47.69 1.82
CA GLY A 542 -30.43 47.25 3.15
C GLY A 542 -29.40 46.13 3.16
N VAL A 543 -28.76 45.83 2.02
CA VAL A 543 -27.65 44.87 1.94
C VAL A 543 -26.38 45.50 2.50
N GLY A 544 -25.63 44.75 3.32
CA GLY A 544 -24.35 45.17 3.89
C GLY A 544 -23.51 44.00 4.40
N PRO A 545 -22.56 44.21 5.34
CA PRO A 545 -21.71 43.17 5.89
C PRO A 545 -22.49 42.00 6.46
N GLU A 546 -22.01 40.77 6.23
CA GLU A 546 -22.63 39.49 6.65
C GLU A 546 -24.02 39.20 6.06
N CYS A 547 -24.60 40.12 5.27
CA CYS A 547 -25.75 39.80 4.44
C CYS A 547 -25.33 38.84 3.32
N ARG A 548 -26.29 38.05 2.83
CA ARG A 548 -26.08 37.07 1.75
C ARG A 548 -27.02 37.40 0.59
N VAL A 549 -26.44 37.59 -0.59
CA VAL A 549 -27.17 37.89 -1.81
C VAL A 549 -27.08 36.68 -2.73
N GLY A 550 -28.23 36.13 -3.11
CA GLY A 550 -28.29 35.07 -4.12
C GLY A 550 -27.95 35.63 -5.50
N VAL A 551 -27.13 34.93 -6.27
CA VAL A 551 -26.83 35.29 -7.67
C VAL A 551 -27.14 34.09 -8.55
N CYS A 552 -28.21 34.17 -9.33
CA CYS A 552 -28.65 33.11 -10.25
C CYS A 552 -28.76 33.66 -11.68
N ALA A 553 -27.76 33.39 -12.51
CA ALA A 553 -27.74 33.82 -13.91
C ALA A 553 -27.05 32.76 -14.78
N GLU A 554 -27.41 32.72 -16.05
CA GLU A 554 -26.64 31.98 -17.05
C GLU A 554 -25.28 32.67 -17.26
N ARG A 555 -24.36 31.99 -17.96
CA ARG A 555 -23.07 32.57 -18.36
C ARG A 555 -23.32 33.82 -19.20
N SER A 556 -22.93 34.99 -18.67
CA SER A 556 -23.02 36.26 -19.37
C SER A 556 -22.07 37.31 -18.76
N LEU A 557 -22.00 38.49 -19.36
CA LEU A 557 -21.25 39.63 -18.82
C LEU A 557 -21.85 40.10 -17.49
N GLU A 558 -23.18 40.10 -17.40
CA GLU A 558 -23.98 40.51 -16.25
C GLU A 558 -23.73 39.65 -15.02
N LEU A 559 -23.47 38.35 -15.19
CA LEU A 559 -23.11 37.46 -14.09
C LEU A 559 -21.90 38.00 -13.32
N ILE A 560 -20.82 38.36 -14.02
CA ILE A 560 -19.61 38.89 -13.39
C ILE A 560 -19.86 40.26 -12.76
N VAL A 561 -20.64 41.12 -13.43
CA VAL A 561 -21.10 42.41 -12.86
C VAL A 561 -21.82 42.18 -11.53
N GLY A 562 -22.73 41.20 -11.45
CA GLY A 562 -23.49 40.88 -10.25
C GLY A 562 -22.61 40.40 -9.10
N LEU A 563 -21.66 39.50 -9.37
CA LEU A 563 -20.70 39.03 -8.35
C LEU A 563 -19.88 40.19 -7.76
N LEU A 564 -19.35 41.07 -8.61
CA LEU A 564 -18.58 42.23 -8.17
C LEU A 564 -19.44 43.26 -7.43
N ALA A 565 -20.68 43.47 -7.85
CA ALA A 565 -21.63 44.37 -7.18
C ALA A 565 -21.91 43.94 -5.74
N VAL A 566 -22.10 42.64 -5.50
CA VAL A 566 -22.31 42.10 -4.15
C VAL A 566 -21.08 42.34 -3.26
N LEU A 567 -19.88 42.08 -3.79
CA LEU A 567 -18.63 42.32 -3.05
C LEU A 567 -18.41 43.82 -2.76
N LYS A 568 -18.72 44.71 -3.71
CA LYS A 568 -18.65 46.17 -3.55
C LYS A 568 -19.67 46.71 -2.54
N ALA A 569 -20.85 46.08 -2.44
CA ALA A 569 -21.82 46.36 -1.39
C ALA A 569 -21.37 45.85 0.01
N GLY A 570 -20.24 45.14 0.08
CA GLY A 570 -19.67 44.60 1.30
C GLY A 570 -20.37 43.32 1.79
N SER A 571 -21.08 42.61 0.92
CA SER A 571 -21.91 41.44 1.25
C SER A 571 -21.34 40.16 0.63
N ALA A 572 -21.84 39.00 1.06
CA ALA A 572 -21.44 37.70 0.54
C ALA A 572 -22.36 37.26 -0.62
N TYR A 573 -21.78 36.86 -1.76
CA TYR A 573 -22.60 36.25 -2.82
C TYR A 573 -22.79 34.74 -2.57
N VAL A 574 -23.96 34.24 -2.92
CA VAL A 574 -24.29 32.81 -2.95
C VAL A 574 -24.63 32.44 -4.40
N PRO A 575 -23.70 31.80 -5.14
CA PRO A 575 -23.91 31.48 -6.54
C PRO A 575 -24.88 30.30 -6.68
N LEU A 576 -25.86 30.45 -7.57
CA LEU A 576 -26.92 29.49 -7.85
C LEU A 576 -26.91 29.17 -9.34
N ASP A 577 -26.46 27.98 -9.71
CA ASP A 577 -26.45 27.55 -11.11
C ASP A 577 -27.89 27.26 -11.57
N PRO A 578 -28.42 27.97 -12.59
CA PRO A 578 -29.80 27.78 -13.04
C PRO A 578 -30.05 26.38 -13.64
N SER A 579 -29.01 25.62 -13.98
CA SER A 579 -29.14 24.23 -14.42
C SER A 579 -29.44 23.26 -13.27
N TYR A 580 -29.31 23.68 -12.02
CA TYR A 580 -29.62 22.81 -10.88
C TYR A 580 -31.14 22.60 -10.73
N PRO A 581 -31.57 21.41 -10.26
CA PRO A 581 -32.98 21.16 -9.99
C PRO A 581 -33.55 22.19 -9.00
N LYS A 582 -34.81 22.58 -9.22
CA LYS A 582 -35.49 23.60 -8.40
C LYS A 582 -35.45 23.28 -6.91
N GLU A 583 -35.65 22.02 -6.52
CA GLU A 583 -35.63 21.60 -5.11
C GLU A 583 -34.26 21.83 -4.46
N ARG A 584 -33.16 21.65 -5.22
CA ARG A 584 -31.81 21.93 -4.74
C ARG A 584 -31.57 23.43 -4.59
N LEU A 585 -32.02 24.23 -5.55
CA LEU A 585 -31.95 25.69 -5.46
C LEU A 585 -32.73 26.20 -4.24
N ASP A 586 -33.95 25.70 -4.05
CA ASP A 586 -34.79 26.02 -2.90
C ASP A 586 -34.11 25.65 -1.57
N ALA A 587 -33.49 24.46 -1.48
CA ALA A 587 -32.74 24.05 -0.29
C ALA A 587 -31.55 24.97 0.01
N ILE A 588 -30.82 25.43 -1.02
CA ILE A 588 -29.73 26.38 -0.88
C ILE A 588 -30.24 27.75 -0.43
N LEU A 589 -31.35 28.22 -1.01
CA LEU A 589 -31.98 29.50 -0.66
C LEU A 589 -32.44 29.52 0.80
N ASP A 590 -33.04 28.42 1.25
CA ASP A 590 -33.55 28.26 2.61
C ASP A 590 -32.39 28.15 3.63
N ASP A 591 -31.37 27.32 3.38
CA ASP A 591 -30.19 27.19 4.26
C ASP A 591 -29.38 28.49 4.33
N ALA A 592 -29.23 29.19 3.21
CA ALA A 592 -28.59 30.50 3.18
C ALA A 592 -29.48 31.62 3.74
N GLY A 593 -30.80 31.44 3.85
CA GLY A 593 -31.71 32.53 4.24
C GLY A 593 -31.57 33.76 3.35
N ILE A 594 -31.65 33.57 2.03
CA ILE A 594 -31.50 34.65 1.04
C ILE A 594 -32.71 35.60 1.09
N GLY A 595 -32.46 36.88 1.36
CA GLY A 595 -33.48 37.95 1.32
C GLY A 595 -33.46 38.80 0.04
N VAL A 596 -32.33 38.80 -0.69
CA VAL A 596 -32.15 39.57 -1.93
C VAL A 596 -31.51 38.67 -2.98
N MET A 597 -32.05 38.69 -4.20
CA MET A 597 -31.59 37.90 -5.34
C MET A 597 -31.24 38.81 -6.52
N LEU A 598 -30.07 38.58 -7.12
CA LEU A 598 -29.71 39.08 -8.45
C LEU A 598 -29.90 37.95 -9.46
N THR A 599 -30.66 38.19 -10.52
CA THR A 599 -30.94 37.19 -11.56
C THR A 599 -31.09 37.83 -12.94
N GLN A 600 -31.54 37.08 -13.95
CA GLN A 600 -31.90 37.59 -15.28
C GLN A 600 -33.43 37.61 -15.44
N SER A 601 -33.96 38.48 -16.30
CA SER A 601 -35.41 38.60 -16.52
C SER A 601 -36.06 37.27 -16.91
N SER A 602 -35.36 36.41 -17.65
CA SER A 602 -35.83 35.08 -18.05
C SER A 602 -35.96 34.09 -16.90
N LEU A 603 -35.23 34.30 -15.80
CA LEU A 603 -35.17 33.40 -14.63
C LEU A 603 -35.97 33.96 -13.43
N ALA A 604 -36.38 35.22 -13.49
CA ALA A 604 -36.99 35.94 -12.36
C ALA A 604 -38.27 35.27 -11.82
N ASP A 605 -39.09 34.67 -12.70
CA ASP A 605 -40.34 34.00 -12.33
C ASP A 605 -40.10 32.82 -11.38
N GLY A 606 -38.93 32.19 -11.44
CA GLY A 606 -38.53 31.10 -10.55
C GLY A 606 -38.38 31.50 -9.08
N PHE A 607 -38.23 32.80 -8.79
CA PHE A 607 -37.85 33.32 -7.47
C PHE A 607 -38.88 34.27 -6.84
N GLN A 608 -40.11 34.33 -7.37
CA GLN A 608 -41.21 35.17 -6.85
C GLN A 608 -41.81 34.62 -5.53
N ARG A 609 -40.99 34.31 -4.54
CA ARG A 609 -41.43 33.96 -3.17
C ARG A 609 -41.77 35.24 -2.40
N CYS A 610 -42.78 35.21 -1.52
CA CYS A 610 -43.30 36.38 -0.80
C CYS A 610 -42.28 37.14 0.09
N SER A 611 -41.06 36.63 0.24
CA SER A 611 -40.01 37.19 1.11
C SER A 611 -38.69 37.54 0.41
N ILE A 612 -38.50 37.22 -0.87
CA ILE A 612 -37.24 37.47 -1.60
C ILE A 612 -37.39 38.68 -2.51
N LYS A 613 -36.52 39.68 -2.37
CA LYS A 613 -36.46 40.83 -3.28
C LYS A 613 -35.62 40.48 -4.50
N VAL A 614 -36.25 40.37 -5.67
CA VAL A 614 -35.59 39.97 -6.93
C VAL A 614 -35.23 41.19 -7.78
N TYR A 615 -34.00 41.22 -8.28
CA TYR A 615 -33.50 42.20 -9.24
C TYR A 615 -32.93 41.53 -10.49
N CYS A 616 -33.29 42.06 -11.66
CA CYS A 616 -32.83 41.54 -12.94
C CYS A 616 -31.61 42.32 -13.45
N LEU A 617 -30.45 41.67 -13.56
CA LEU A 617 -29.17 42.24 -13.96
C LEU A 617 -29.13 42.74 -15.41
N ASP A 618 -29.95 42.15 -16.27
CA ASP A 618 -30.14 42.48 -17.69
C ASP A 618 -31.07 43.69 -17.90
N ARG A 619 -31.64 44.25 -16.83
CA ARG A 619 -32.37 45.52 -16.85
C ARG A 619 -31.49 46.59 -16.22
N GLU A 620 -31.43 47.79 -16.81
CA GLU A 620 -30.66 48.88 -16.19
C GLU A 620 -31.18 49.18 -14.78
N PRO A 621 -30.30 49.30 -13.76
CA PRO A 621 -30.74 49.75 -12.45
C PRO A 621 -31.28 51.17 -12.57
N ALA A 622 -32.41 51.47 -11.91
CA ALA A 622 -32.93 52.83 -11.85
C ALA A 622 -31.82 53.77 -11.36
N LEU A 623 -31.50 54.81 -12.14
CA LEU A 623 -30.46 55.79 -11.81
C LEU A 623 -30.79 56.42 -10.46
N TYR A 624 -30.01 56.07 -9.43
CA TYR A 624 -29.98 56.86 -8.21
C TYR A 624 -29.18 58.14 -8.50
N PRO A 625 -29.65 59.32 -8.09
CA PRO A 625 -28.83 60.52 -8.17
C PRO A 625 -27.52 60.23 -7.44
N ALA A 626 -26.38 60.46 -8.08
CA ALA A 626 -25.03 60.15 -7.59
C ALA A 626 -24.86 60.68 -6.16
N ALA A 627 -25.15 59.84 -5.18
CA ALA A 627 -25.18 60.18 -3.77
C ALA A 627 -24.14 59.32 -3.08
N THR A 628 -22.96 59.96 -2.93
CA THR A 628 -21.86 59.56 -2.06
C THR A 628 -21.12 58.29 -2.51
N VAL A 629 -19.79 58.40 -2.65
CA VAL A 629 -18.92 57.23 -2.77
C VAL A 629 -19.23 56.31 -1.59
N LEU A 630 -19.86 55.15 -1.85
CA LEU A 630 -20.04 54.12 -0.84
C LEU A 630 -18.65 53.62 -0.45
N ALA A 631 -18.15 54.02 0.71
CA ALA A 631 -17.07 53.30 1.34
C ALA A 631 -17.59 51.88 1.63
N CYS A 632 -16.95 50.85 1.06
CA CYS A 632 -17.33 49.47 1.32
C CYS A 632 -17.24 49.20 2.83
N PRO A 633 -18.34 48.84 3.51
CA PRO A 633 -18.37 48.67 4.96
C PRO A 633 -17.77 47.34 5.44
N ALA A 634 -17.32 46.47 4.51
CA ALA A 634 -16.80 45.16 4.85
C ALA A 634 -15.38 45.22 5.44
N ALA A 635 -15.12 44.33 6.39
CA ALA A 635 -13.80 43.99 6.88
C ALA A 635 -13.30 42.69 6.20
N GLN A 636 -11.98 42.46 6.24
CA GLN A 636 -11.37 41.26 5.63
C GLN A 636 -11.90 39.95 6.24
N GLU A 637 -12.30 39.97 7.50
CA GLU A 637 -12.85 38.79 8.16
C GLU A 637 -14.29 38.48 7.73
N ASN A 638 -15.02 39.43 7.12
CA ASN A 638 -16.37 39.20 6.64
C ASN A 638 -16.42 38.18 5.50
N THR A 639 -17.53 37.45 5.39
CA THR A 639 -17.75 36.48 4.31
C THR A 639 -17.83 37.17 2.95
N ALA A 640 -17.01 36.73 1.99
CA ALA A 640 -17.02 37.19 0.61
C ALA A 640 -17.96 36.34 -0.26
N TYR A 641 -17.98 35.02 -0.04
CA TYR A 641 -18.90 34.12 -0.74
C TYR A 641 -19.20 32.86 0.07
N ILE A 642 -20.29 32.20 -0.33
CA ILE A 642 -20.67 30.89 0.20
C ILE A 642 -20.97 29.98 -0.98
N ILE A 643 -20.10 28.98 -1.18
CA ILE A 643 -20.29 27.95 -2.21
C ILE A 643 -20.76 26.67 -1.55
N TYR A 644 -21.82 26.07 -2.12
CA TYR A 644 -22.41 24.84 -1.60
C TYR A 644 -21.75 23.61 -2.21
N THR A 645 -21.46 22.62 -1.36
CA THR A 645 -20.94 21.31 -1.75
C THR A 645 -21.90 20.21 -1.30
N SER A 646 -21.77 18.98 -1.83
CA SER A 646 -22.56 17.83 -1.36
C SER A 646 -22.30 17.55 0.12
N GLY A 647 -23.32 17.18 0.88
CA GLY A 647 -23.20 16.88 2.32
C GLY A 647 -23.41 15.39 2.60
N SER A 648 -22.72 14.87 3.60
CA SER A 648 -22.80 13.46 4.03
C SER A 648 -24.17 13.00 4.54
N THR A 649 -25.11 13.93 4.73
CA THR A 649 -26.50 13.71 5.22
C THR A 649 -27.55 14.01 4.13
N GLY A 650 -27.13 13.96 2.87
CA GLY A 650 -28.00 14.22 1.73
C GLY A 650 -28.39 15.68 1.48
N ARG A 651 -27.99 16.61 2.36
CA ARG A 651 -28.26 18.04 2.22
C ARG A 651 -27.01 18.82 1.83
N PRO A 652 -27.09 19.76 0.86
CA PRO A 652 -25.98 20.65 0.52
C PRO A 652 -25.44 21.39 1.76
N LYS A 653 -24.12 21.57 1.82
CA LYS A 653 -23.44 22.33 2.89
C LYS A 653 -22.75 23.57 2.32
N GLY A 654 -23.08 24.75 2.85
CA GLY A 654 -22.46 26.01 2.42
C GLY A 654 -21.10 26.21 3.10
N VAL A 655 -20.03 26.38 2.32
CA VAL A 655 -18.69 26.72 2.82
C VAL A 655 -18.53 28.24 2.80
N ALA A 656 -18.37 28.85 3.97
CA ALA A 656 -18.23 30.29 4.10
C ALA A 656 -16.75 30.73 4.00
N ILE A 657 -16.43 31.50 2.96
CA ILE A 657 -15.08 31.98 2.67
C ILE A 657 -15.01 33.49 2.95
N SER A 658 -13.99 33.94 3.69
CA SER A 658 -13.83 35.36 4.01
C SER A 658 -13.16 36.15 2.88
N HIS A 659 -13.27 37.48 2.92
CA HIS A 659 -12.50 38.35 2.03
C HIS A 659 -10.99 38.14 2.17
N ARG A 660 -10.52 37.87 3.39
CA ARG A 660 -9.12 37.53 3.68
C ARG A 660 -8.71 36.24 2.95
N ASN A 661 -9.49 35.17 3.09
CA ASN A 661 -9.21 33.90 2.41
C ASN A 661 -9.12 34.11 0.88
N LEU A 662 -10.12 34.79 0.30
CA LEU A 662 -10.19 35.06 -1.14
C LEU A 662 -8.99 35.89 -1.63
N LEU A 663 -8.66 36.97 -0.92
CA LEU A 663 -7.52 37.81 -1.28
C LEU A 663 -6.20 37.03 -1.20
N HIS A 664 -5.95 36.35 -0.08
CA HIS A 664 -4.73 35.55 0.12
C HIS A 664 -4.60 34.48 -0.98
N SER A 665 -5.66 33.71 -1.24
CA SER A 665 -5.65 32.68 -2.29
C SER A 665 -5.34 33.28 -3.68
N THR A 666 -5.89 34.45 -3.99
CA THR A 666 -5.66 35.14 -5.27
C THR A 666 -4.24 35.70 -5.39
N LEU A 667 -3.71 36.31 -4.33
CA LEU A 667 -2.36 36.90 -4.34
C LEU A 667 -1.27 35.83 -4.29
N ALA A 668 -1.47 34.74 -3.53
CA ALA A 668 -0.61 33.56 -3.58
C ALA A 668 -0.52 33.00 -5.01
N ARG A 669 -1.65 32.99 -5.72
CA ARG A 669 -1.71 32.52 -7.11
C ARG A 669 -0.92 33.43 -8.05
N ALA A 670 -1.10 34.74 -7.91
CA ALA A 670 -0.33 35.73 -8.67
C ALA A 670 1.18 35.60 -8.42
N ASN A 671 1.59 35.41 -7.17
CA ASN A 671 3.00 35.25 -6.80
C ASN A 671 3.62 33.97 -7.35
N TYR A 672 2.89 32.85 -7.29
CA TYR A 672 3.39 31.55 -7.74
C TYR A 672 3.59 31.51 -9.25
N TYR A 673 2.57 31.91 -10.02
CA TYR A 673 2.63 31.82 -11.48
C TYR A 673 3.51 32.92 -12.10
N ARG A 674 3.65 34.09 -11.45
CA ARG A 674 4.38 35.31 -11.87
C ARG A 674 3.95 35.93 -13.20
N GLU A 675 3.57 35.13 -14.18
CA GLU A 675 2.98 35.55 -15.44
C GLU A 675 1.49 35.80 -15.28
N MET A 676 1.07 36.99 -15.69
CA MET A 676 -0.32 37.40 -15.61
C MET A 676 -1.11 36.76 -16.75
N PRO A 677 -2.33 36.23 -16.49
CA PRO A 677 -3.15 35.71 -17.57
C PRO A 677 -3.66 36.87 -18.42
N GLU A 678 -3.07 37.05 -19.61
CA GLU A 678 -3.57 38.03 -20.58
C GLU A 678 -5.03 37.76 -20.96
N CYS A 679 -5.36 36.48 -21.16
CA CYS A 679 -6.71 36.02 -21.44
C CYS A 679 -6.94 34.64 -20.80
N PHE A 680 -7.91 34.55 -19.88
CA PHE A 680 -8.23 33.32 -19.16
C PHE A 680 -9.57 32.75 -19.61
N LEU A 681 -9.62 31.46 -19.96
CA LEU A 681 -10.86 30.78 -20.34
C LEU A 681 -11.57 30.17 -19.12
N LEU A 682 -12.76 30.69 -18.78
CA LEU A 682 -13.53 30.24 -17.62
C LEU A 682 -14.39 29.01 -17.96
N LEU A 683 -13.84 27.81 -17.77
CA LEU A 683 -14.53 26.54 -18.06
C LEU A 683 -15.48 26.08 -16.96
N SER A 684 -15.18 26.38 -15.71
CA SER A 684 -15.94 25.89 -14.55
C SER A 684 -17.25 26.64 -14.33
N SER A 685 -18.27 25.98 -13.76
CA SER A 685 -19.48 26.65 -13.28
C SER A 685 -19.14 27.67 -12.21
N PHE A 686 -19.83 28.80 -12.18
CA PHE A 686 -19.65 29.84 -11.16
C PHE A 686 -20.17 29.45 -9.77
N ALA A 687 -20.94 28.35 -9.69
CA ALA A 687 -21.34 27.72 -8.44
C ALA A 687 -20.26 26.76 -7.88
N PHE A 688 -19.11 26.65 -8.56
CA PHE A 688 -17.97 25.86 -8.12
C PHE A 688 -16.74 26.75 -7.90
N ASP A 689 -15.98 26.48 -6.86
CA ASP A 689 -14.92 27.37 -6.38
C ASP A 689 -13.73 27.49 -7.35
N SER A 690 -13.52 26.54 -8.26
CA SER A 690 -12.52 26.67 -9.32
C SER A 690 -12.78 27.88 -10.25
N SER A 691 -14.03 28.35 -10.37
CA SER A 691 -14.31 29.58 -11.12
C SER A 691 -13.74 30.82 -10.43
N VAL A 692 -13.65 30.80 -9.09
CA VAL A 692 -13.10 31.89 -8.27
C VAL A 692 -11.63 32.10 -8.63
N ALA A 693 -10.86 31.03 -8.83
CA ALA A 693 -9.48 31.13 -9.32
C ALA A 693 -9.40 31.90 -10.65
N GLY A 694 -10.20 31.52 -11.64
CA GLY A 694 -10.18 32.18 -12.95
C GLY A 694 -10.63 33.63 -12.91
N ILE A 695 -11.75 33.91 -12.24
CA ILE A 695 -12.36 35.25 -12.19
C ILE A 695 -11.43 36.24 -11.49
N PHE A 696 -11.07 35.96 -10.24
CA PHE A 696 -10.41 36.97 -9.41
C PHE A 696 -8.92 37.11 -9.73
N TRP A 697 -8.22 36.02 -10.08
CA TRP A 697 -6.83 36.10 -10.52
C TRP A 697 -6.70 36.94 -11.79
N THR A 698 -7.56 36.71 -12.77
CA THR A 698 -7.51 37.42 -14.05
C THR A 698 -7.84 38.89 -13.86
N LEU A 699 -8.97 39.18 -13.21
CA LEU A 699 -9.46 40.55 -13.09
C LEU A 699 -8.58 41.42 -12.20
N SER A 700 -7.99 40.87 -11.12
CA SER A 700 -7.10 41.65 -10.24
C SER A 700 -5.77 42.01 -10.90
N GLN A 701 -5.35 41.27 -11.93
CA GLN A 701 -4.08 41.46 -12.64
C GLN A 701 -4.23 42.23 -13.96
N GLY A 702 -5.42 42.77 -14.26
CA GLY A 702 -5.66 43.52 -15.50
C GLY A 702 -5.90 42.64 -16.73
N GLY A 703 -6.06 41.32 -16.59
CA GLY A 703 -6.30 40.39 -17.69
C GLY A 703 -7.73 40.40 -18.23
N CYS A 704 -7.96 39.71 -19.34
CA CYS A 704 -9.29 39.52 -19.92
C CYS A 704 -9.87 38.15 -19.55
N LEU A 705 -11.09 38.10 -19.03
CA LEU A 705 -11.81 36.85 -18.76
C LEU A 705 -12.69 36.48 -19.96
N CYS A 706 -12.42 35.32 -20.56
CA CYS A 706 -13.17 34.76 -21.68
C CYS A 706 -14.21 33.76 -21.18
N LEU A 707 -15.48 34.04 -21.47
CA LEU A 707 -16.62 33.21 -21.10
C LEU A 707 -17.12 32.42 -22.33
N PRO A 708 -17.03 31.08 -22.34
CA PRO A 708 -17.68 30.28 -23.37
C PRO A 708 -19.19 30.22 -23.15
N LYS A 709 -19.96 30.03 -24.23
CA LYS A 709 -21.37 29.66 -24.17
C LYS A 709 -21.55 28.22 -23.71
N GLN A 710 -22.76 27.88 -23.30
CA GLN A 710 -23.06 26.55 -22.78
C GLN A 710 -22.91 25.44 -23.83
N ASP A 711 -23.32 25.69 -25.08
CA ASP A 711 -23.13 24.78 -26.22
C ASP A 711 -21.65 24.62 -26.59
N GLU A 712 -20.88 25.71 -26.53
CA GLU A 712 -19.43 25.70 -26.77
C GLU A 712 -18.65 24.85 -25.76
N LEU A 713 -19.12 24.72 -24.51
CA LEU A 713 -18.48 23.85 -23.50
C LEU A 713 -18.59 22.36 -23.85
N THR A 714 -19.61 21.97 -24.61
CA THR A 714 -19.87 20.58 -25.01
C THR A 714 -19.31 20.24 -26.40
N ASP A 715 -18.85 21.24 -27.15
CA ASP A 715 -18.27 21.09 -28.48
C ASP A 715 -16.79 21.48 -28.49
N THR A 716 -15.91 20.47 -28.52
CA THR A 716 -14.46 20.66 -28.56
C THR A 716 -13.98 21.51 -29.75
N ALA A 717 -14.62 21.41 -30.92
CA ALA A 717 -14.23 22.18 -32.09
C ALA A 717 -14.56 23.66 -31.90
N ALA A 718 -15.74 23.96 -31.33
CA ALA A 718 -16.14 25.31 -30.99
C ALA A 718 -15.24 25.91 -29.91
N LEU A 719 -14.97 25.15 -28.84
CA LEU A 719 -14.15 25.59 -27.70
C LEU A 719 -12.70 25.90 -28.11
N THR A 720 -12.08 25.02 -28.90
CA THR A 720 -10.72 25.26 -29.43
C THR A 720 -10.70 26.43 -30.41
N GLY A 721 -11.78 26.63 -31.17
CA GLY A 721 -11.98 27.81 -32.00
C GLY A 721 -12.02 29.11 -31.18
N LEU A 722 -12.68 29.08 -30.02
CA LEU A 722 -12.76 30.18 -29.07
C LEU A 722 -11.38 30.51 -28.48
N ILE A 723 -10.60 29.49 -28.09
CA ILE A 723 -9.22 29.63 -27.59
C ILE A 723 -8.38 30.43 -28.59
N ASN A 724 -8.39 30.01 -29.87
CA ASN A 724 -7.63 30.69 -30.91
C ASN A 724 -8.14 32.11 -31.19
N ARG A 725 -9.47 32.29 -31.32
CA ARG A 725 -10.10 33.58 -31.67
C ARG A 725 -9.79 34.66 -30.63
N HIS A 726 -9.89 34.32 -29.35
CA HIS A 726 -9.64 35.26 -28.25
C HIS A 726 -8.22 35.19 -27.71
N ARG A 727 -7.33 34.43 -28.38
CA ARG A 727 -5.93 34.24 -28.01
C ARG A 727 -5.76 33.91 -26.52
N VAL A 728 -6.56 32.96 -26.05
CA VAL A 728 -6.52 32.50 -24.65
C VAL A 728 -5.11 32.04 -24.31
N THR A 729 -4.60 32.52 -23.18
CA THR A 729 -3.26 32.18 -22.67
C THR A 729 -3.31 31.18 -21.53
N HIS A 730 -4.38 31.18 -20.74
CA HIS A 730 -4.53 30.32 -19.56
C HIS A 730 -5.90 29.66 -19.53
N LEU A 731 -5.92 28.42 -19.06
CA LEU A 731 -7.14 27.71 -18.70
C LEU A 731 -6.92 26.87 -17.45
N LEU A 732 -7.99 26.66 -16.69
CA LEU A 732 -8.07 25.67 -15.62
C LEU A 732 -9.19 24.69 -15.98
N ALA A 733 -8.85 23.41 -16.04
CA ALA A 733 -9.75 22.33 -16.43
C ALA A 733 -9.61 21.11 -15.52
N LEU A 734 -10.51 20.16 -15.68
CA LEU A 734 -10.30 18.81 -15.15
C LEU A 734 -9.28 18.09 -16.04
N PRO A 735 -8.44 17.17 -15.50
CA PRO A 735 -7.53 16.36 -16.31
C PRO A 735 -8.24 15.68 -17.49
N SER A 736 -9.39 15.03 -17.22
CA SER A 736 -10.19 14.34 -18.25
C SER A 736 -10.72 15.28 -19.34
N PHE A 737 -11.21 16.45 -18.94
CA PHE A 737 -11.71 17.46 -19.88
C PHE A 737 -10.58 18.09 -20.71
N TYR A 738 -9.43 18.33 -20.09
CA TYR A 738 -8.24 18.81 -20.79
C TYR A 738 -7.76 17.80 -21.84
N ALA A 739 -7.72 16.50 -21.49
CA ALA A 739 -7.35 15.45 -22.43
C ALA A 739 -8.24 15.45 -23.69
N ALA A 740 -9.55 15.69 -23.53
CA ALA A 740 -10.48 15.81 -24.65
C ALA A 740 -10.23 17.06 -25.53
N ILE A 741 -9.76 18.16 -24.94
CA ILE A 741 -9.42 19.41 -25.67
C ILE A 741 -8.07 19.28 -26.37
N ALA A 742 -7.10 18.59 -25.77
CA ALA A 742 -5.75 18.37 -26.29
C ALA A 742 -5.67 17.28 -27.38
N ASP A 743 -6.69 17.22 -28.24
CA ASP A 743 -6.77 16.32 -29.39
C ASP A 743 -5.88 16.82 -30.54
N ASP A 744 -5.25 15.88 -31.26
CA ASP A 744 -4.28 16.17 -32.33
C ASP A 744 -4.89 17.03 -33.46
N ARG A 745 -6.21 16.93 -33.67
CA ARG A 745 -6.96 17.70 -34.69
C ARG A 745 -7.00 19.20 -34.40
N TYR A 746 -6.79 19.62 -33.16
CA TYR A 746 -6.97 21.02 -32.73
C TYR A 746 -5.70 21.70 -32.22
N LEU A 747 -4.54 21.03 -32.26
CA LEU A 747 -3.30 21.56 -31.67
C LEU A 747 -2.90 22.94 -32.19
N ASP A 748 -3.12 23.24 -33.47
CA ASP A 748 -2.82 24.56 -34.02
C ASP A 748 -3.64 25.69 -33.37
N ARG A 749 -4.84 25.37 -32.87
CA ARG A 749 -5.73 26.31 -32.18
C ARG A 749 -5.34 26.54 -30.72
N LEU A 750 -4.47 25.69 -30.15
CA LEU A 750 -4.01 25.76 -28.76
C LEU A 750 -2.67 26.49 -28.61
N ARG A 751 -2.05 26.94 -29.70
CA ARG A 751 -0.71 27.56 -29.71
C ARG A 751 -0.60 28.88 -28.96
N THR A 752 -1.73 29.53 -28.64
CA THR A 752 -1.75 30.77 -27.84
C THR A 752 -1.65 30.52 -26.35
N LEU A 753 -1.86 29.28 -25.91
CA LEU A 753 -1.73 28.89 -24.50
C LEU A 753 -0.29 29.09 -24.04
N GLN A 754 -0.14 29.63 -22.84
CA GLN A 754 1.11 29.78 -22.11
C GLN A 754 1.15 28.78 -20.95
N SER A 755 0.01 28.59 -20.27
CA SER A 755 -0.13 27.61 -19.19
C SER A 755 -1.46 26.87 -19.25
N VAL A 756 -1.40 25.58 -18.98
CA VAL A 756 -2.55 24.70 -18.72
C VAL A 756 -2.49 24.25 -17.27
N ILE A 757 -3.60 24.42 -16.58
CA ILE A 757 -3.77 24.04 -15.19
C ILE A 757 -4.85 22.98 -15.12
N VAL A 758 -4.55 21.86 -14.47
CA VAL A 758 -5.53 20.82 -14.19
C VAL A 758 -5.76 20.70 -12.69
N ALA A 759 -7.02 20.49 -12.29
CA ALA A 759 -7.41 20.38 -10.89
C ALA A 759 -8.68 19.53 -10.74
N GLY A 760 -8.99 19.13 -9.51
CA GLY A 760 -10.28 18.50 -9.18
C GLY A 760 -10.36 16.99 -9.41
N GLU A 761 -9.44 16.38 -10.16
CA GLU A 761 -9.30 14.92 -10.31
C GLU A 761 -7.82 14.53 -10.18
N ALA A 762 -7.54 13.25 -9.92
CA ALA A 762 -6.17 12.75 -10.03
C ALA A 762 -5.72 12.84 -11.50
N CYS A 763 -4.52 13.37 -11.74
CA CYS A 763 -3.95 13.50 -13.08
C CYS A 763 -3.00 12.35 -13.35
N SER A 764 -3.21 11.58 -14.42
CA SER A 764 -2.33 10.47 -14.80
C SER A 764 -1.05 10.98 -15.49
N GLY A 765 0.02 10.19 -15.37
CA GLY A 765 1.28 10.41 -16.11
C GLY A 765 1.06 10.51 -17.62
N GLU A 766 0.13 9.74 -18.16
CA GLU A 766 -0.21 9.74 -19.58
C GLU A 766 -0.73 11.10 -20.07
N ILE A 767 -1.60 11.77 -19.30
CA ILE A 767 -2.12 13.09 -19.68
C ILE A 767 -0.99 14.12 -19.70
N ALA A 768 -0.09 14.08 -18.71
CA ALA A 768 1.06 14.99 -18.65
C ALA A 768 2.08 14.72 -19.76
N ALA A 769 2.43 13.46 -20.01
CA ALA A 769 3.32 13.06 -21.10
C ALA A 769 2.73 13.45 -22.46
N GLY A 770 1.41 13.26 -22.64
CA GLY A 770 0.66 13.72 -23.81
C GLY A 770 0.75 15.24 -23.99
N HIS A 771 0.59 16.01 -22.91
CA HIS A 771 0.76 17.46 -22.92
C HIS A 771 2.16 17.86 -23.40
N HIS A 772 3.22 17.36 -22.76
CA HIS A 772 4.60 17.73 -23.07
C HIS A 772 4.98 17.39 -24.51
N ARG A 773 4.47 16.27 -25.04
CA ARG A 773 4.67 15.89 -26.44
C ARG A 773 3.97 16.84 -27.42
N LYS A 774 2.72 17.21 -27.13
CA LYS A 774 1.85 17.98 -28.04
C LYS A 774 2.08 19.49 -27.96
N LEU A 775 2.39 20.00 -26.77
CA LEU A 775 2.48 21.41 -26.43
C LEU A 775 3.75 21.71 -25.57
N PRO A 776 4.98 21.39 -26.04
CA PRO A 776 6.20 21.44 -25.22
C PRO A 776 6.58 22.85 -24.69
N LYS A 777 6.02 23.91 -25.28
CA LYS A 777 6.25 25.30 -24.84
C LYS A 777 5.23 25.80 -23.82
N VAL A 778 4.17 25.03 -23.60
CA VAL A 778 3.09 25.36 -22.67
C VAL A 778 3.42 24.73 -21.33
N ARG A 779 3.22 25.45 -20.24
CA ARG A 779 3.49 24.93 -18.90
C ARG A 779 2.30 24.10 -18.42
N PHE A 780 2.57 22.98 -17.76
CA PHE A 780 1.55 22.09 -17.21
C PHE A 780 1.61 22.04 -15.69
N TYR A 781 0.47 22.30 -15.05
CA TYR A 781 0.35 22.33 -13.60
C TYR A 781 -0.77 21.42 -13.12
N ASN A 782 -0.52 20.72 -12.02
CA ASN A 782 -1.51 19.94 -11.29
C ASN A 782 -1.79 20.61 -9.95
N GLU A 783 -2.99 21.17 -9.77
CA GLU A 783 -3.43 21.83 -8.55
C GLU A 783 -4.32 20.91 -7.70
N TYR A 784 -4.21 21.07 -6.39
CA TYR A 784 -5.09 20.43 -5.43
C TYR A 784 -5.55 21.43 -4.38
N GLY A 785 -6.84 21.41 -4.08
CA GLY A 785 -7.40 22.08 -2.91
C GLY A 785 -8.85 21.64 -2.68
N PRO A 786 -9.27 21.50 -1.42
CA PRO A 786 -10.69 21.44 -1.07
C PRO A 786 -11.29 22.85 -1.02
N THR A 787 -12.61 22.95 -1.14
CA THR A 787 -13.34 24.22 -1.00
C THR A 787 -13.12 24.87 0.36
N GLU A 788 -13.01 24.08 1.43
CA GLU A 788 -12.71 24.56 2.77
C GLU A 788 -11.26 25.05 2.94
N GLY A 789 -10.39 24.80 1.95
CA GLY A 789 -9.02 25.32 1.82
C GLY A 789 -8.90 26.50 0.85
N THR A 790 -10.03 27.04 0.38
CA THR A 790 -10.12 28.19 -0.55
C THR A 790 -9.45 27.93 -1.91
N VAL A 791 -10.13 27.15 -2.75
CA VAL A 791 -9.83 26.87 -4.17
C VAL A 791 -8.64 25.94 -4.38
N TRP A 792 -7.47 26.27 -3.84
CA TRP A 792 -6.22 25.54 -4.07
C TRP A 792 -5.33 25.64 -2.83
N SER A 793 -4.59 24.59 -2.52
CA SER A 793 -3.77 24.45 -1.32
C SER A 793 -2.37 23.95 -1.63
N SER A 794 -2.19 23.19 -2.71
CA SER A 794 -0.90 22.78 -3.24
C SER A 794 -0.89 22.79 -4.77
N VAL A 795 0.31 22.87 -5.33
CA VAL A 795 0.53 22.87 -6.76
C VAL A 795 1.80 22.11 -7.12
N TYR A 796 1.72 21.30 -8.16
CA TYR A 796 2.85 20.66 -8.82
C TYR A 796 3.02 21.24 -10.22
N ARG A 797 4.25 21.61 -10.58
CA ARG A 797 4.62 21.90 -11.96
C ARG A 797 5.22 20.62 -12.54
N SER A 798 4.60 20.12 -13.62
CA SER A 798 5.10 18.94 -14.31
C SER A 798 6.24 19.33 -15.26
N ASP A 799 7.33 18.55 -15.20
CA ASP A 799 8.43 18.63 -16.16
C ASP A 799 8.39 17.41 -17.11
N GLU A 800 9.18 17.45 -18.21
CA GLU A 800 9.15 16.46 -19.30
C GLU A 800 9.42 15.00 -18.86
N ASN A 801 10.01 14.79 -17.69
CA ASN A 801 10.38 13.47 -17.13
C ASN A 801 9.30 12.84 -16.22
N ALA A 802 8.06 13.32 -16.25
CA ALA A 802 6.96 12.68 -15.51
C ALA A 802 6.72 11.26 -16.08
N GLY A 803 7.20 10.22 -15.39
CA GLY A 803 7.04 8.82 -15.78
C GLY A 803 5.60 8.29 -15.73
N ASP A 804 5.42 6.98 -15.85
CA ASP A 804 4.12 6.29 -16.02
C ASP A 804 3.17 6.29 -14.79
N MET A 805 3.40 7.14 -13.77
CA MET A 805 2.66 7.16 -12.50
C MET A 805 1.71 8.36 -12.39
N THR A 806 0.73 8.29 -11.48
CA THR A 806 -0.12 9.43 -11.11
C THR A 806 0.74 10.62 -10.67
N LEU A 807 0.44 11.82 -11.18
CA LEU A 807 1.18 13.02 -10.82
C LEU A 807 0.96 13.37 -9.34
N PRO A 808 2.00 13.80 -8.63
CA PRO A 808 1.84 14.37 -7.30
C PRO A 808 1.01 15.66 -7.39
N VAL A 809 0.44 16.06 -6.25
CA VAL A 809 -0.25 17.33 -6.08
C VAL A 809 0.68 18.44 -5.57
N GLY A 810 1.98 18.13 -5.48
CA GLY A 810 3.06 19.09 -5.36
C GLY A 810 3.26 19.59 -3.94
N ARG A 811 3.56 20.89 -3.80
CA ARG A 811 3.90 21.48 -2.50
C ARG A 811 2.89 22.54 -2.07
N PRO A 812 2.77 22.82 -0.76
CA PRO A 812 1.88 23.86 -0.26
C PRO A 812 2.17 25.21 -0.88
N VAL A 813 1.12 25.97 -1.15
CA VAL A 813 1.20 27.34 -1.68
C VAL A 813 1.53 28.33 -0.56
N ASP A 814 1.92 29.56 -0.93
CA ASP A 814 2.24 30.62 0.04
C ASP A 814 1.11 30.82 1.07
N SER A 815 1.50 30.95 2.34
CA SER A 815 0.63 31.13 3.51
C SER A 815 -0.37 30.00 3.76
N VAL A 816 -0.27 28.87 3.05
CA VAL A 816 -0.99 27.63 3.31
C VAL A 816 -0.02 26.62 3.91
N SER A 817 -0.52 25.83 4.86
CA SER A 817 0.24 24.74 5.46
C SER A 817 -0.45 23.41 5.21
N ILE A 818 0.29 22.36 4.88
CA ILE A 818 -0.27 21.00 4.74
C ILE A 818 0.48 20.05 5.66
N TYR A 819 -0.28 19.28 6.43
CA TYR A 819 0.24 18.24 7.30
C TYR A 819 -0.36 16.89 6.90
N ILE A 820 0.45 15.84 6.86
CA ILE A 820 -0.04 14.47 6.67
C ILE A 820 0.01 13.78 8.04
N LEU A 821 -1.17 13.46 8.59
CA LEU A 821 -1.31 13.06 9.98
C LEU A 821 -1.97 11.67 10.12
N ASP A 822 -1.59 10.95 11.16
CA ASP A 822 -2.32 9.74 11.57
C ASP A 822 -3.61 10.09 12.32
N ARG A 823 -4.37 9.06 12.71
CA ARG A 823 -5.64 9.21 13.47
C ARG A 823 -5.45 9.87 14.83
N GLN A 824 -4.24 9.90 15.37
CA GLN A 824 -3.87 10.54 16.63
C GLN A 824 -3.31 11.96 16.43
N LEU A 825 -3.44 12.52 15.22
CA LEU A 825 -2.91 13.82 14.83
C LEU A 825 -1.38 13.92 14.96
N GLN A 826 -0.66 12.79 14.86
CA GLN A 826 0.80 12.78 14.80
C GLN A 826 1.25 12.82 13.34
N PRO A 827 2.36 13.52 13.02
CA PRO A 827 2.94 13.47 11.68
C PRO A 827 3.38 12.05 11.31
N VAL A 828 3.04 11.61 10.11
CA VAL A 828 3.51 10.34 9.55
C VAL A 828 4.85 10.50 8.84
N PRO A 829 5.72 9.48 8.81
CA PRO A 829 6.98 9.54 8.07
C PRO A 829 6.81 9.71 6.56
N ALA A 830 7.85 10.18 5.88
CA ALA A 830 7.90 10.21 4.42
C ALA A 830 7.71 8.79 3.83
N GLY A 831 6.86 8.67 2.82
CA GLY A 831 6.42 7.41 2.20
C GLY A 831 5.21 6.74 2.87
N VAL A 832 4.80 7.18 4.06
CA VAL A 832 3.65 6.63 4.81
C VAL A 832 2.38 7.44 4.54
N GLY A 833 1.27 6.74 4.30
CA GLY A 833 -0.04 7.36 4.08
C GLY A 833 -0.67 7.89 5.37
N GLY A 834 -1.24 9.09 5.31
CA GLY A 834 -2.02 9.69 6.40
C GLY A 834 -3.07 10.67 5.88
N GLU A 835 -3.91 11.18 6.79
CA GLU A 835 -4.93 12.18 6.46
C GLU A 835 -4.27 13.53 6.16
N LEU A 836 -4.57 14.08 4.98
CA LEU A 836 -4.13 15.42 4.58
C LEU A 836 -4.95 16.46 5.36
N CYS A 837 -4.26 17.33 6.08
CA CYS A 837 -4.85 18.43 6.83
C CYS A 837 -4.32 19.77 6.32
N VAL A 838 -5.20 20.73 6.07
CA VAL A 838 -4.86 22.07 5.56
C VAL A 838 -4.92 23.11 6.68
N GLY A 839 -3.87 23.90 6.84
CA GLY A 839 -3.76 25.01 7.77
C GLY A 839 -3.43 26.33 7.08
N GLY A 840 -3.34 27.40 7.86
CA GLY A 840 -2.93 28.72 7.38
C GLY A 840 -4.07 29.53 6.76
N ALA A 841 -3.74 30.45 5.86
CA ALA A 841 -4.65 31.48 5.35
C ALA A 841 -5.73 30.95 4.40
N GLY A 842 -5.58 29.73 3.88
CA GLY A 842 -6.58 29.06 3.04
C GLY A 842 -7.78 28.51 3.82
N VAL A 843 -7.69 28.37 5.14
CA VAL A 843 -8.73 27.72 5.94
C VAL A 843 -9.98 28.61 6.03
N ALA A 844 -11.11 28.06 5.55
CA ALA A 844 -12.41 28.69 5.56
C ALA A 844 -12.90 29.05 6.98
N ARG A 845 -13.90 29.94 7.07
CA ARG A 845 -14.55 30.26 8.34
C ARG A 845 -15.21 29.01 8.94
N GLY A 846 -15.87 28.22 8.10
CA GLY A 846 -16.55 26.98 8.49
C GLY A 846 -17.75 26.71 7.59
N TYR A 847 -18.62 25.80 8.04
CA TYR A 847 -19.87 25.49 7.36
C TYR A 847 -21.00 26.38 7.88
N LEU A 848 -21.76 26.98 6.96
CA LEU A 848 -22.91 27.81 7.26
C LEU A 848 -23.94 27.01 8.07
N ASN A 849 -24.41 27.57 9.18
CA ASN A 849 -25.45 26.97 10.03
C ASN A 849 -25.15 25.53 10.53
N ARG A 850 -23.87 25.10 10.53
CA ARG A 850 -23.44 23.75 10.96
C ARG A 850 -22.26 23.80 11.93
N PRO A 851 -22.45 24.31 13.16
CA PRO A 851 -21.35 24.44 14.13
C PRO A 851 -20.75 23.10 14.56
N ALA A 852 -21.56 22.04 14.71
CA ALA A 852 -21.06 20.71 15.09
C ALA A 852 -20.14 20.11 14.01
N LEU A 853 -20.55 20.14 12.74
CA LEU A 853 -19.73 19.69 11.62
C LEU A 853 -18.48 20.56 11.45
N THR A 854 -18.61 21.87 11.70
CA THR A 854 -17.47 22.78 11.70
C THR A 854 -16.45 22.41 12.77
N ALA A 855 -16.88 22.12 14.00
CA ALA A 855 -15.97 21.70 15.07
C ALA A 855 -15.32 20.33 14.79
N GLU A 856 -16.02 19.42 14.10
CA GLU A 856 -15.49 18.12 13.70
C GLU A 856 -14.39 18.24 12.63
N LYS A 857 -14.61 19.09 11.60
CA LYS A 857 -13.69 19.20 10.46
C LYS A 857 -12.64 20.30 10.61
N PHE A 858 -12.91 21.35 11.36
CA PHE A 858 -11.98 22.48 11.59
C PHE A 858 -11.47 22.44 13.02
N ILE A 859 -10.43 21.64 13.24
CA ILE A 859 -9.86 21.36 14.56
C ILE A 859 -8.80 22.41 14.95
N PRO A 860 -8.51 22.60 16.25
CA PRO A 860 -7.35 23.38 16.67
C PRO A 860 -6.04 22.80 16.11
N SER A 861 -5.14 23.65 15.63
CA SER A 861 -3.83 23.20 15.15
C SER A 861 -2.89 22.90 16.31
N PRO A 862 -2.35 21.68 16.45
CA PRO A 862 -1.31 21.37 17.45
C PRO A 862 0.07 21.91 17.06
N PHE A 863 0.23 22.40 15.83
CA PHE A 863 1.52 22.82 15.26
C PHE A 863 1.62 24.32 15.02
N SER A 864 0.62 25.13 15.36
CA SER A 864 0.58 26.55 14.99
C SER A 864 0.32 27.45 16.20
N ALA A 865 0.33 28.76 15.98
CA ALA A 865 0.04 29.73 17.03
C ALA A 865 -1.36 29.51 17.63
N GLU A 866 -1.56 30.03 18.84
CA GLU A 866 -2.83 29.95 19.56
C GLU A 866 -3.98 30.51 18.70
N GLY A 867 -5.08 29.75 18.60
CA GLY A 867 -6.25 30.10 17.78
C GLY A 867 -6.20 29.66 16.31
N ALA A 868 -5.07 29.16 15.80
CA ALA A 868 -5.00 28.60 14.45
C ALA A 868 -5.76 27.26 14.34
N ARG A 869 -6.33 27.00 13.16
CA ARG A 869 -7.13 25.79 12.89
C ARG A 869 -6.53 24.98 11.73
N LEU A 870 -6.76 23.68 11.76
CA LEU A 870 -6.57 22.76 10.64
C LEU A 870 -7.92 22.29 10.14
N TYR A 871 -8.07 22.25 8.82
CA TYR A 871 -9.17 21.58 8.14
C TYR A 871 -8.78 20.14 7.79
N LYS A 872 -9.54 19.19 8.32
CA LYS A 872 -9.45 17.76 8.01
C LYS A 872 -10.12 17.46 6.68
N THR A 873 -9.34 17.15 5.65
CA THR A 873 -9.88 17.00 4.28
C THR A 873 -10.65 15.70 4.04
N GLY A 874 -10.34 14.65 4.82
CA GLY A 874 -10.76 13.29 4.55
C GLY A 874 -10.02 12.63 3.36
N ASP A 875 -9.00 13.29 2.83
CA ASP A 875 -8.15 12.77 1.76
C ASP A 875 -6.92 12.06 2.34
N LEU A 876 -6.55 10.92 1.76
CA LEU A 876 -5.36 10.15 2.10
C LEU A 876 -4.22 10.58 1.18
N ALA A 877 -3.06 10.92 1.76
CA ALA A 877 -1.89 11.35 1.01
C ALA A 877 -0.60 10.93 1.73
N ARG A 878 0.54 11.07 1.06
CA ARG A 878 1.87 10.90 1.67
C ARG A 878 2.84 11.94 1.12
N PHE A 879 3.89 12.24 1.86
CA PHE A 879 5.05 12.94 1.30
C PHE A 879 5.95 11.93 0.57
N GLY A 880 6.28 12.23 -0.68
CA GLY A 880 7.35 11.57 -1.42
C GLY A 880 8.73 11.95 -0.88
N ALA A 881 9.79 11.35 -1.42
CA ALA A 881 11.16 11.56 -0.94
C ALA A 881 11.65 13.01 -1.10
N GLY A 882 11.13 13.76 -2.08
CA GLY A 882 11.46 15.16 -2.33
C GLY A 882 10.59 16.16 -1.55
N GLY A 883 9.57 15.70 -0.82
CA GLY A 883 8.60 16.55 -0.12
C GLY A 883 7.42 16.99 -1.00
N GLU A 884 7.30 16.48 -2.22
CA GLU A 884 6.06 16.54 -2.98
C GLU A 884 4.99 15.68 -2.31
N ILE A 885 3.74 16.14 -2.37
CA ILE A 885 2.59 15.43 -1.82
C ILE A 885 2.01 14.52 -2.90
N GLU A 886 1.89 13.24 -2.59
CA GLU A 886 1.23 12.23 -3.41
C GLU A 886 -0.16 11.96 -2.87
N PHE A 887 -1.18 12.11 -3.73
CA PHE A 887 -2.57 11.82 -3.37
C PHE A 887 -2.85 10.32 -3.54
N LEU A 888 -3.29 9.66 -2.47
CA LEU A 888 -3.55 8.21 -2.43
C LEU A 888 -5.03 7.85 -2.50
N GLY A 889 -5.92 8.84 -2.47
CA GLY A 889 -7.37 8.63 -2.51
C GLY A 889 -8.08 9.29 -1.34
N ARG A 890 -9.25 8.75 -0.98
CA ARG A 890 -10.07 9.25 0.12
C ARG A 890 -10.17 8.23 1.23
N ILE A 891 -10.21 8.71 2.47
CA ILE A 891 -10.42 7.88 3.67
C ILE A 891 -11.89 7.48 3.77
N ASP A 892 -12.78 8.34 3.31
CA ASP A 892 -14.22 8.13 3.25
C ASP A 892 -14.65 7.58 1.88
N ASN A 893 -15.94 7.20 1.78
CA ASN A 893 -16.55 6.75 0.52
C ASN A 893 -16.87 7.92 -0.45
N GLN A 894 -16.37 9.13 -0.19
CA GLN A 894 -16.61 10.23 -1.11
C GLN A 894 -15.71 10.06 -2.33
N ILE A 895 -16.14 10.61 -3.43
CA ILE A 895 -15.42 10.53 -4.68
C ILE A 895 -15.45 11.89 -5.38
N LYS A 896 -14.46 12.13 -6.24
CA LYS A 896 -14.50 13.25 -7.16
C LYS A 896 -14.93 12.70 -8.53
N ILE A 897 -16.02 13.23 -9.06
CA ILE A 897 -16.48 12.97 -10.44
C ILE A 897 -16.67 14.32 -11.11
N ARG A 898 -16.01 14.53 -12.25
CA ARG A 898 -16.07 15.79 -13.00
C ARG A 898 -15.68 16.99 -12.13
N GLY A 899 -14.71 16.81 -11.23
CA GLY A 899 -14.28 17.82 -10.25
C GLY A 899 -15.23 18.09 -9.09
N TYR A 900 -16.47 17.59 -9.14
CA TYR A 900 -17.41 17.72 -8.02
C TYR A 900 -17.05 16.70 -6.95
N ARG A 901 -16.93 17.18 -5.70
CA ARG A 901 -16.95 16.32 -4.52
C ARG A 901 -18.37 15.76 -4.41
N ILE A 902 -18.49 14.43 -4.43
CA ILE A 902 -19.77 13.72 -4.35
C ILE A 902 -19.75 12.81 -3.13
N GLU A 903 -20.77 12.98 -2.29
CA GLU A 903 -21.08 12.10 -1.17
C GLU A 903 -22.01 10.99 -1.70
N LEU A 904 -21.50 9.76 -1.83
CA LEU A 904 -22.32 8.65 -2.34
C LEU A 904 -23.57 8.41 -1.48
N GLY A 905 -23.47 8.70 -0.18
CA GLY A 905 -24.58 8.67 0.75
C GLY A 905 -25.76 9.59 0.37
N GLU A 906 -25.51 10.76 -0.24
CA GLU A 906 -26.59 11.68 -0.69
C GLU A 906 -27.46 11.02 -1.77
N ILE A 907 -26.85 10.21 -2.64
CA ILE A 907 -27.55 9.46 -3.68
C ILE A 907 -28.25 8.24 -3.06
N GLU A 908 -27.58 7.52 -2.16
CA GLU A 908 -28.13 6.36 -1.43
C GLU A 908 -29.39 6.73 -0.64
N GLU A 909 -29.35 7.81 0.14
CA GLU A 909 -30.50 8.31 0.92
C GLU A 909 -31.64 8.72 0.00
N ARG A 910 -31.34 9.41 -1.11
CA ARG A 910 -32.41 9.82 -2.04
C ARG A 910 -33.06 8.62 -2.70
N LEU A 911 -32.30 7.61 -3.11
CA LEU A 911 -32.83 6.35 -3.65
C LEU A 911 -33.72 5.64 -2.63
N GLN A 912 -33.34 5.62 -1.35
CA GLN A 912 -34.12 5.01 -0.27
C GLN A 912 -35.44 5.74 0.04
N LEU A 913 -35.60 7.00 -0.39
CA LEU A 913 -36.89 7.70 -0.31
C LEU A 913 -37.90 7.23 -1.38
N HIS A 914 -37.49 6.42 -2.35
CA HIS A 914 -38.40 5.87 -3.35
C HIS A 914 -39.20 4.69 -2.75
N PRO A 915 -40.55 4.66 -2.85
CA PRO A 915 -41.39 3.64 -2.19
C PRO A 915 -41.06 2.18 -2.53
N ALA A 916 -40.48 1.95 -3.72
CA ALA A 916 -40.10 0.61 -4.18
C ALA A 916 -38.70 0.15 -3.75
N ILE A 917 -37.90 0.99 -3.10
CA ILE A 917 -36.52 0.70 -2.72
C ILE A 917 -36.41 0.59 -1.20
N GLN A 918 -35.95 -0.55 -0.70
CA GLN A 918 -35.72 -0.80 0.73
C GLN A 918 -34.31 -0.36 1.15
N GLU A 919 -33.31 -0.73 0.35
CA GLU A 919 -31.92 -0.35 0.59
C GLU A 919 -31.25 0.07 -0.72
N ALA A 920 -30.30 0.99 -0.62
CA ALA A 920 -29.48 1.42 -1.74
C ALA A 920 -28.02 1.61 -1.28
N VAL A 921 -27.08 1.18 -2.14
CA VAL A 921 -25.65 1.45 -2.03
C VAL A 921 -25.15 1.97 -3.36
N VAL A 922 -24.43 3.09 -3.36
CA VAL A 922 -23.87 3.67 -4.57
C VAL A 922 -22.35 3.57 -4.49
N LEU A 923 -21.73 3.14 -5.58
CA LEU A 923 -20.29 2.98 -5.73
C LEU A 923 -19.85 3.65 -7.02
N ALA A 924 -18.59 4.11 -7.07
CA ALA A 924 -17.97 4.48 -8.33
C ALA A 924 -17.08 3.36 -8.85
N LYS A 925 -17.18 3.10 -10.15
CA LYS A 925 -16.29 2.21 -10.89
C LYS A 925 -15.57 3.03 -11.95
N GLU A 926 -14.27 2.87 -12.06
CA GLU A 926 -13.48 3.41 -13.15
C GLU A 926 -13.66 2.51 -14.38
N ASP A 927 -13.84 3.12 -15.56
CA ASP A 927 -13.74 2.40 -16.83
C ASP A 927 -12.28 2.27 -17.30
N VAL A 928 -12.06 1.58 -18.43
CA VAL A 928 -10.73 1.30 -18.99
C VAL A 928 -9.94 2.58 -19.31
N SER A 929 -10.65 3.70 -19.49
CA SER A 929 -10.08 5.04 -19.72
C SER A 929 -9.88 5.86 -18.44
N GLY A 930 -10.11 5.27 -17.25
CA GLY A 930 -9.98 5.94 -15.96
C GLY A 930 -11.15 6.86 -15.59
N HIS A 931 -12.24 6.88 -16.36
CA HIS A 931 -13.40 7.70 -16.03
C HIS A 931 -14.27 7.01 -14.98
N LYS A 932 -14.56 7.72 -13.88
CA LYS A 932 -15.46 7.25 -12.82
C LYS A 932 -16.92 7.35 -13.24
N LYS A 933 -17.64 6.23 -13.16
CA LYS A 933 -19.10 6.14 -13.33
C LYS A 933 -19.75 5.63 -12.05
N LEU A 934 -20.92 6.17 -11.73
CA LEU A 934 -21.72 5.79 -10.57
C LEU A 934 -22.56 4.55 -10.88
N LEU A 935 -22.52 3.55 -10.00
CA LEU A 935 -23.31 2.33 -10.01
C LEU A 935 -24.18 2.30 -8.75
N ALA A 936 -25.49 2.11 -8.88
CA ALA A 936 -26.41 1.97 -7.76
C ALA A 936 -26.87 0.52 -7.60
N TYR A 937 -26.63 -0.06 -6.45
CA TYR A 937 -27.10 -1.39 -6.05
C TYR A 937 -28.33 -1.24 -5.16
N LEU A 938 -29.43 -1.87 -5.52
CA LEU A 938 -30.75 -1.65 -4.94
C LEU A 938 -31.33 -2.96 -4.39
N VAL A 939 -32.01 -2.90 -3.27
CA VAL A 939 -32.88 -3.98 -2.77
C VAL A 939 -34.32 -3.50 -2.83
N ALA A 940 -35.20 -4.31 -3.41
CA ALA A 940 -36.61 -3.98 -3.56
C ALA A 940 -37.35 -4.01 -2.21
N SER A 941 -38.31 -3.11 -2.01
CA SER A 941 -39.23 -3.20 -0.88
C SER A 941 -40.13 -4.44 -0.99
N PRO A 942 -40.54 -5.08 0.13
CA PRO A 942 -41.41 -6.24 0.09
C PRO A 942 -42.71 -5.95 -0.67
N SER A 943 -43.01 -6.75 -1.71
CA SER A 943 -44.18 -6.60 -2.60
C SER A 943 -44.14 -5.41 -3.58
N ALA A 944 -43.00 -4.75 -3.75
CA ALA A 944 -42.80 -3.70 -4.75
C ALA A 944 -41.81 -4.14 -5.84
N THR A 945 -42.08 -3.78 -7.09
CA THR A 945 -41.14 -3.99 -8.20
C THR A 945 -40.29 -2.73 -8.38
N VAL A 946 -38.97 -2.89 -8.44
CA VAL A 946 -38.07 -1.75 -8.71
C VAL A 946 -38.36 -1.22 -10.12
N PRO A 947 -38.62 0.10 -10.28
CA PRO A 947 -38.87 0.69 -11.59
C PRO A 947 -37.68 0.56 -12.55
N GLU A 948 -37.94 0.72 -13.85
CA GLU A 948 -36.88 0.79 -14.86
C GLU A 948 -35.88 1.92 -14.59
N ASN A 949 -34.63 1.76 -15.06
CA ASN A 949 -33.54 2.72 -14.85
C ASN A 949 -33.91 4.16 -15.24
N SER A 950 -34.69 4.33 -16.32
CA SER A 950 -35.17 5.64 -16.78
C SER A 950 -36.09 6.32 -15.75
N ALA A 951 -36.95 5.56 -15.08
CA ALA A 951 -37.84 6.06 -14.03
C ALA A 951 -37.08 6.41 -12.74
N LEU A 952 -36.09 5.60 -12.36
CA LEU A 952 -35.22 5.90 -11.21
C LEU A 952 -34.34 7.14 -11.46
N GLN A 953 -33.79 7.28 -12.67
CA GLN A 953 -33.06 8.49 -13.06
C GLN A 953 -33.99 9.71 -13.05
N ALA A 954 -35.22 9.59 -13.56
CA ALA A 954 -36.20 10.67 -13.53
C ALA A 954 -36.56 11.07 -12.09
N PHE A 955 -36.66 10.12 -11.17
CA PHE A 955 -36.89 10.39 -9.74
C PHE A 955 -35.71 11.13 -9.10
N LEU A 956 -34.48 10.68 -9.33
CA LEU A 956 -33.29 11.34 -8.78
C LEU A 956 -33.08 12.75 -9.34
N LYS A 957 -33.37 12.96 -10.63
CA LYS A 957 -33.27 14.26 -11.32
C LYS A 957 -34.13 15.36 -10.70
N GLN A 958 -35.15 15.02 -9.92
CA GLN A 958 -36.00 16.01 -9.24
C GLN A 958 -35.21 16.81 -8.18
N THR A 959 -34.20 16.18 -7.57
CA THR A 959 -33.43 16.74 -6.44
C THR A 959 -31.93 16.81 -6.67
N LEU A 960 -31.38 15.89 -7.47
CA LEU A 960 -29.95 15.74 -7.64
C LEU A 960 -29.52 16.28 -9.02
N PRO A 961 -28.37 16.98 -9.10
CA PRO A 961 -27.79 17.39 -10.38
C PRO A 961 -27.38 16.20 -11.24
N ASP A 962 -27.29 16.40 -12.55
CA ASP A 962 -26.96 15.35 -13.53
C ASP A 962 -25.65 14.60 -13.24
N TYR A 963 -24.64 15.27 -12.67
CA TYR A 963 -23.36 14.64 -12.34
C TYR A 963 -23.42 13.66 -11.15
N MET A 964 -24.50 13.69 -10.35
CA MET A 964 -24.72 12.78 -9.23
C MET A 964 -25.59 11.57 -9.60
N LEU A 965 -26.03 11.45 -10.86
CA LEU A 965 -26.92 10.38 -11.28
C LEU A 965 -26.13 9.09 -11.58
N PRO A 966 -26.52 7.95 -10.99
CA PRO A 966 -26.00 6.64 -11.38
C PRO A 966 -26.23 6.34 -12.87
N ALA A 967 -25.17 5.83 -13.50
CA ALA A 967 -25.20 5.37 -14.89
C ALA A 967 -25.96 4.04 -15.01
N ASN A 968 -25.75 3.12 -14.05
CA ASN A 968 -26.42 1.82 -14.00
C ASN A 968 -27.06 1.58 -12.63
N TYR A 969 -28.16 0.83 -12.64
CA TYR A 969 -28.86 0.35 -11.44
C TYR A 969 -28.91 -1.18 -11.49
N VAL A 970 -28.49 -1.82 -10.41
CA VAL A 970 -28.42 -3.28 -10.27
C VAL A 970 -29.32 -3.68 -9.10
N VAL A 971 -30.34 -4.48 -9.36
CA VAL A 971 -31.25 -4.97 -8.32
C VAL A 971 -30.71 -6.28 -7.76
N LEU A 972 -30.64 -6.36 -6.43
CA LEU A 972 -30.17 -7.52 -5.67
C LEU A 972 -31.26 -7.98 -4.69
N ASP A 973 -31.30 -9.28 -4.41
CA ASP A 973 -32.20 -9.83 -3.38
C ASP A 973 -31.84 -9.33 -1.97
N LYS A 974 -30.54 -9.14 -1.72
CA LYS A 974 -29.99 -8.58 -0.49
C LYS A 974 -28.62 -7.94 -0.77
N LEU A 975 -28.24 -6.95 0.03
CA LEU A 975 -26.88 -6.41 -0.04
C LEU A 975 -25.90 -7.40 0.63
N PRO A 976 -24.74 -7.68 0.03
CA PRO A 976 -23.71 -8.49 0.67
C PRO A 976 -23.15 -7.74 1.88
N LEU A 977 -22.95 -8.48 2.97
CA LEU A 977 -22.45 -7.96 4.24
C LEU A 977 -21.14 -8.66 4.59
N MET A 978 -20.20 -7.89 5.13
CA MET A 978 -18.99 -8.39 5.78
C MET A 978 -19.38 -9.19 7.05
N PRO A 979 -18.51 -10.07 7.56
CA PRO A 979 -18.75 -10.83 8.79
C PRO A 979 -19.08 -9.97 10.03
N ASN A 980 -18.73 -8.67 10.01
CA ASN A 980 -19.04 -7.70 11.05
C ASN A 980 -20.36 -6.94 10.85
N GLY A 981 -21.19 -7.34 9.88
CA GLY A 981 -22.50 -6.75 9.59
C GLY A 981 -22.47 -5.45 8.78
N LYS A 982 -21.29 -4.96 8.36
CA LYS A 982 -21.19 -3.79 7.46
C LYS A 982 -21.39 -4.20 6.00
N ARG A 983 -21.86 -3.28 5.16
CA ARG A 983 -22.03 -3.49 3.70
C ARG A 983 -20.70 -3.82 3.04
N ASP A 984 -20.64 -4.93 2.31
CA ASP A 984 -19.45 -5.38 1.57
C ASP A 984 -19.40 -4.70 0.19
N ARG A 985 -18.78 -3.52 0.18
CA ARG A 985 -18.65 -2.69 -1.05
C ARG A 985 -17.71 -3.31 -2.08
N LEU A 986 -16.76 -4.16 -1.67
CA LEU A 986 -15.86 -4.86 -2.60
C LEU A 986 -16.61 -5.99 -3.30
N ALA A 987 -17.40 -6.78 -2.57
CA ALA A 987 -18.29 -7.77 -3.16
C ALA A 987 -19.29 -7.11 -4.13
N LEU A 988 -19.85 -5.95 -3.77
CA LEU A 988 -20.72 -5.18 -4.67
C LEU A 988 -20.02 -4.75 -5.97
N LEU A 989 -18.76 -4.27 -5.91
CA LEU A 989 -18.01 -3.91 -7.12
C LEU A 989 -17.73 -5.12 -8.02
N ALA A 990 -17.57 -6.31 -7.45
CA ALA A 990 -17.40 -7.56 -8.19
C ALA A 990 -18.68 -8.05 -8.89
N ILE A 991 -19.87 -7.68 -8.38
CA ILE A 991 -21.18 -8.00 -9.00
C ILE A 991 -21.42 -7.19 -10.30
N ALA A 992 -20.54 -6.24 -10.64
CA ALA A 992 -20.67 -5.38 -11.82
C ALA A 992 -20.40 -6.06 -13.18
N GLU A 993 -20.21 -7.37 -13.22
CA GLU A 993 -20.37 -8.19 -14.42
C GLU A 993 -21.67 -8.99 -14.25
N PRO A 994 -22.52 -9.13 -15.29
CA PRO A 994 -23.67 -10.02 -15.19
C PRO A 994 -23.17 -11.39 -14.74
N ALA A 995 -23.56 -11.77 -13.52
CA ALA A 995 -23.22 -13.07 -12.97
C ALA A 995 -23.73 -14.12 -13.94
N LEU A 996 -22.80 -14.95 -14.44
CA LEU A 996 -23.20 -16.24 -14.99
C LEU A 996 -24.04 -16.93 -13.90
N PRO A 997 -25.22 -17.47 -14.24
CA PRO A 997 -26.09 -18.12 -13.28
C PRO A 997 -25.34 -19.25 -12.56
N GLU A 998 -25.79 -19.59 -11.35
CA GLU A 998 -25.29 -20.72 -10.54
C GLU A 998 -24.89 -21.89 -11.46
N ARG A 999 -23.58 -22.16 -11.50
CA ARG A 999 -23.00 -23.14 -12.41
C ARG A 999 -23.54 -24.52 -12.05
N GLU A 1000 -24.37 -25.07 -12.94
CA GLU A 1000 -24.46 -26.52 -13.08
C GLU A 1000 -23.04 -27.05 -13.33
N LEU A 1001 -22.63 -28.06 -12.57
CA LEU A 1001 -21.35 -28.76 -12.76
C LEU A 1001 -21.19 -29.08 -14.25
N LYS A 1002 -20.24 -28.45 -14.93
CA LYS A 1002 -19.92 -28.83 -16.31
C LYS A 1002 -19.46 -30.30 -16.30
N PRO A 1003 -20.14 -31.22 -17.01
CA PRO A 1003 -19.70 -32.60 -17.09
C PRO A 1003 -18.37 -32.69 -17.83
N VAL A 1004 -17.57 -33.68 -17.46
CA VAL A 1004 -16.33 -34.05 -18.16
C VAL A 1004 -16.59 -34.28 -19.64
N SER A 1005 -15.84 -33.57 -20.50
CA SER A 1005 -16.06 -33.49 -21.95
C SER A 1005 -15.15 -34.43 -22.73
N ASN A 1006 -14.00 -34.81 -22.16
CA ASN A 1006 -13.02 -35.71 -22.77
C ASN A 1006 -12.40 -36.69 -21.75
N TRP A 1007 -11.71 -37.73 -22.26
CA TRP A 1007 -11.17 -38.80 -21.43
C TRP A 1007 -10.05 -38.35 -20.48
N ILE A 1008 -9.28 -37.32 -20.85
CA ILE A 1008 -8.22 -36.74 -20.00
C ILE A 1008 -8.85 -36.04 -18.80
N GLU A 1009 -9.90 -35.24 -19.02
CA GLU A 1009 -10.68 -34.60 -17.96
C GLU A 1009 -11.36 -35.63 -17.04
N ALA A 1010 -11.88 -36.73 -17.60
CA ALA A 1010 -12.52 -37.80 -16.83
C ALA A 1010 -11.53 -38.49 -15.87
N GLU A 1011 -10.32 -38.81 -16.34
CA GLU A 1011 -9.28 -39.41 -15.50
C GLU A 1011 -8.70 -38.41 -14.50
N LEU A 1012 -8.47 -37.15 -14.91
CA LEU A 1012 -8.02 -36.11 -13.97
C LEU A 1012 -9.04 -35.86 -12.85
N ALA A 1013 -10.32 -35.75 -13.19
CA ALA A 1013 -11.40 -35.62 -12.21
C ALA A 1013 -11.45 -36.86 -11.28
N GLY A 1014 -11.20 -38.07 -11.81
CA GLY A 1014 -11.05 -39.30 -11.03
C GLY A 1014 -9.90 -39.24 -10.04
N ILE A 1015 -8.71 -38.81 -10.47
CA ILE A 1015 -7.53 -38.62 -9.62
C ILE A 1015 -7.82 -37.61 -8.51
N TRP A 1016 -8.44 -36.46 -8.84
CA TRP A 1016 -8.81 -35.45 -7.84
C TRP A 1016 -9.81 -35.98 -6.83
N ARG A 1017 -10.82 -36.71 -7.29
CA ARG A 1017 -11.84 -37.31 -6.43
C ARG A 1017 -11.22 -38.27 -5.40
N GLU A 1018 -10.26 -39.09 -5.83
CA GLU A 1018 -9.57 -40.02 -4.95
C GLU A 1018 -8.62 -39.32 -3.96
N VAL A 1019 -7.91 -38.29 -4.40
CA VAL A 1019 -6.96 -37.57 -3.55
C VAL A 1019 -7.66 -36.65 -2.55
N LEU A 1020 -8.73 -35.95 -2.97
CA LEU A 1020 -9.46 -34.98 -2.16
C LEU A 1020 -10.61 -35.59 -1.36
N GLY A 1021 -11.02 -36.82 -1.67
CA GLY A 1021 -12.12 -37.50 -0.99
C GLY A 1021 -13.50 -36.89 -1.29
N LEU A 1022 -13.71 -36.43 -2.53
CA LEU A 1022 -14.94 -35.79 -2.99
C LEU A 1022 -15.90 -36.82 -3.62
N GLU A 1023 -17.20 -36.52 -3.69
CA GLU A 1023 -18.16 -37.40 -4.40
C GLU A 1023 -18.13 -37.15 -5.92
N ALA A 1024 -17.97 -35.89 -6.34
CA ALA A 1024 -17.85 -35.46 -7.73
C ALA A 1024 -16.96 -34.21 -7.84
N VAL A 1025 -16.31 -34.03 -9.00
CA VAL A 1025 -15.45 -32.88 -9.32
C VAL A 1025 -15.87 -32.34 -10.69
N GLY A 1026 -16.26 -31.05 -10.74
CA GLY A 1026 -16.55 -30.37 -12.01
C GLY A 1026 -15.26 -29.94 -12.71
N VAL A 1027 -15.28 -29.85 -14.05
CA VAL A 1027 -14.06 -29.54 -14.83
C VAL A 1027 -13.48 -28.15 -14.55
N ASP A 1028 -14.33 -27.23 -14.09
CA ASP A 1028 -14.02 -25.83 -13.78
C ASP A 1028 -13.86 -25.57 -12.27
N ALA A 1029 -13.92 -26.62 -11.44
CA ALA A 1029 -13.75 -26.51 -10.00
C ALA A 1029 -12.28 -26.18 -9.65
N ASP A 1030 -12.08 -25.18 -8.78
CA ASP A 1030 -10.76 -24.80 -8.30
C ASP A 1030 -10.21 -25.84 -7.29
N PHE A 1031 -9.00 -26.34 -7.54
CA PHE A 1031 -8.33 -27.36 -6.74
C PHE A 1031 -8.25 -27.01 -5.25
N PHE A 1032 -7.97 -25.75 -4.91
CA PHE A 1032 -7.75 -25.30 -3.54
C PHE A 1032 -9.08 -24.98 -2.84
N GLU A 1033 -10.07 -24.45 -3.57
CA GLU A 1033 -11.43 -24.24 -3.04
C GLU A 1033 -12.10 -25.57 -2.66
N GLN A 1034 -11.85 -26.61 -3.45
CA GLN A 1034 -12.30 -27.98 -3.17
C GLN A 1034 -11.52 -28.68 -2.04
N GLY A 1035 -10.65 -27.93 -1.34
CA GLY A 1035 -9.94 -28.39 -0.17
C GLY A 1035 -8.56 -28.99 -0.44
N GLY A 1036 -8.06 -28.89 -1.67
CA GLY A 1036 -6.69 -29.25 -2.04
C GLY A 1036 -5.65 -28.43 -1.29
N HIS A 1037 -4.54 -29.10 -0.95
CA HIS A 1037 -3.37 -28.52 -0.30
C HIS A 1037 -2.10 -29.04 -0.98
N SER A 1038 -0.93 -28.50 -0.61
CA SER A 1038 0.32 -28.80 -1.34
C SER A 1038 0.68 -30.30 -1.37
N LEU A 1039 0.35 -31.04 -0.30
CA LEU A 1039 0.53 -32.51 -0.28
C LEU A 1039 -0.45 -33.21 -1.24
N ALA A 1040 -1.72 -32.78 -1.30
CA ALA A 1040 -2.68 -33.28 -2.26
C ALA A 1040 -2.24 -32.99 -3.70
N ALA A 1041 -1.71 -31.80 -3.98
CA ALA A 1041 -1.19 -31.43 -5.31
C ALA A 1041 -0.05 -32.38 -5.75
N ILE A 1042 0.85 -32.75 -4.84
CA ILE A 1042 1.93 -33.70 -5.17
C ILE A 1042 1.40 -35.12 -5.38
N GLN A 1043 0.41 -35.55 -4.60
CA GLN A 1043 -0.26 -36.84 -4.83
C GLN A 1043 -0.97 -36.87 -6.18
N VAL A 1044 -1.63 -35.77 -6.56
CA VAL A 1044 -2.21 -35.58 -7.89
C VAL A 1044 -1.12 -35.62 -8.96
N LYS A 1045 -0.01 -34.89 -8.82
CA LYS A 1045 1.13 -34.93 -9.75
C LYS A 1045 1.65 -36.36 -9.94
N SER A 1046 1.94 -37.06 -8.83
CA SER A 1046 2.50 -38.41 -8.86
C SER A 1046 1.55 -39.40 -9.55
N ARG A 1047 0.24 -39.28 -9.31
CA ARG A 1047 -0.78 -40.08 -9.98
C ARG A 1047 -0.92 -39.71 -11.45
N ILE A 1048 -0.88 -38.43 -11.81
CA ILE A 1048 -0.87 -37.99 -13.21
C ILE A 1048 0.35 -38.57 -13.94
N GLN A 1049 1.54 -38.51 -13.34
CA GLN A 1049 2.74 -39.11 -13.92
C GLN A 1049 2.60 -40.62 -14.10
N SER A 1050 2.00 -41.32 -13.12
CA SER A 1050 1.75 -42.75 -13.22
C SER A 1050 0.71 -43.12 -14.27
N VAL A 1051 -0.34 -42.31 -14.46
CA VAL A 1051 -1.48 -42.63 -15.33
C VAL A 1051 -1.20 -42.20 -16.77
N PHE A 1052 -0.64 -41.00 -16.96
CA PHE A 1052 -0.44 -40.40 -18.28
C PHE A 1052 1.01 -40.51 -18.79
N ASN A 1053 1.95 -40.98 -17.96
CA ASN A 1053 3.39 -41.03 -18.27
C ASN A 1053 3.99 -39.68 -18.68
N ILE A 1054 3.35 -38.58 -18.26
CA ILE A 1054 3.79 -37.20 -18.48
C ILE A 1054 4.17 -36.60 -17.14
N GLU A 1055 5.34 -35.97 -17.07
CA GLU A 1055 5.73 -35.20 -15.90
C GLU A 1055 5.25 -33.75 -16.04
N LEU A 1056 4.20 -33.41 -15.28
CA LEU A 1056 3.76 -32.01 -15.13
C LEU A 1056 4.71 -31.26 -14.18
N PRO A 1057 5.17 -30.05 -14.54
CA PRO A 1057 5.82 -29.16 -13.59
C PRO A 1057 4.87 -28.90 -12.42
N ALA A 1058 5.35 -29.03 -11.19
CA ALA A 1058 4.47 -28.93 -10.03
C ALA A 1058 3.88 -27.52 -9.84
N LYS A 1059 4.54 -26.49 -10.39
CA LYS A 1059 4.03 -25.11 -10.52
C LYS A 1059 2.76 -25.04 -11.36
N ALA A 1060 2.63 -25.88 -12.39
CA ALA A 1060 1.47 -25.90 -13.28
C ALA A 1060 0.18 -26.23 -12.51
N LEU A 1061 0.23 -27.04 -11.45
CA LEU A 1061 -0.94 -27.33 -10.62
C LEU A 1061 -1.45 -26.11 -9.80
N PHE A 1062 -0.58 -25.12 -9.54
CA PHE A 1062 -0.94 -23.89 -8.82
C PHE A 1062 -1.41 -22.76 -9.75
N GLU A 1063 -0.96 -22.79 -11.01
CA GLU A 1063 -1.35 -21.85 -12.06
C GLU A 1063 -2.63 -22.33 -12.77
N LEU A 1064 -2.69 -23.62 -13.10
CA LEU A 1064 -3.81 -24.29 -13.77
C LEU A 1064 -4.73 -24.89 -12.69
N ARG A 1065 -5.56 -24.04 -12.11
CA ARG A 1065 -6.32 -24.38 -10.90
C ARG A 1065 -7.53 -25.28 -11.13
N THR A 1066 -7.89 -25.57 -12.38
CA THR A 1066 -9.08 -26.37 -12.72
C THR A 1066 -8.68 -27.62 -13.52
N VAL A 1067 -9.54 -28.64 -13.51
CA VAL A 1067 -9.35 -29.86 -14.30
C VAL A 1067 -9.27 -29.55 -15.80
N GLU A 1068 -10.08 -28.61 -16.29
CA GLU A 1068 -10.08 -28.12 -17.69
C GLU A 1068 -8.70 -27.56 -18.09
N LEU A 1069 -8.13 -26.68 -17.28
CA LEU A 1069 -6.82 -26.08 -17.55
C LEU A 1069 -5.69 -27.12 -17.48
N GLN A 1070 -5.76 -28.06 -16.53
CA GLN A 1070 -4.78 -29.14 -16.42
C GLN A 1070 -4.88 -30.15 -17.56
N ALA A 1071 -6.11 -30.48 -18.00
CA ALA A 1071 -6.33 -31.36 -19.13
C ALA A 1071 -5.80 -30.76 -20.43
N ALA A 1072 -6.00 -29.45 -20.65
CA ALA A 1072 -5.47 -28.74 -21.80
C ALA A 1072 -3.93 -28.76 -21.84
N GLU A 1073 -3.27 -28.54 -20.70
CA GLU A 1073 -1.80 -28.60 -20.63
C GLU A 1073 -1.27 -30.03 -20.77
N LEU A 1074 -1.95 -31.03 -20.21
CA LEU A 1074 -1.59 -32.44 -20.45
C LEU A 1074 -1.70 -32.78 -21.92
N ALA A 1075 -2.79 -32.41 -22.59
CA ALA A 1075 -2.96 -32.63 -24.02
C ALA A 1075 -1.84 -31.94 -24.83
N ARG A 1076 -1.49 -30.70 -24.47
CA ARG A 1076 -0.36 -29.97 -25.11
C ARG A 1076 0.97 -30.70 -24.93
N LEU A 1077 1.27 -31.19 -23.73
CA LEU A 1077 2.51 -31.94 -23.44
C LEU A 1077 2.52 -33.32 -24.11
N GLN A 1078 1.36 -33.96 -24.24
CA GLN A 1078 1.19 -35.22 -24.98
C GLN A 1078 1.49 -35.03 -26.46
N ILE A 1079 1.00 -33.93 -27.05
CA ILE A 1079 1.28 -33.56 -28.45
C ILE A 1079 2.77 -33.26 -28.63
N GLN A 1080 3.40 -32.50 -27.72
CA GLN A 1080 4.86 -32.23 -27.80
C GLN A 1080 5.72 -33.49 -27.66
N GLN A 1081 5.34 -34.46 -26.81
CA GLN A 1081 6.05 -35.73 -26.71
C GLN A 1081 5.85 -36.66 -27.92
N HIS A 1082 4.75 -36.48 -28.67
CA HIS A 1082 4.48 -37.20 -29.92
C HIS A 1082 5.21 -36.55 -31.12
N ASP A 1083 5.26 -35.22 -31.20
CA ASP A 1083 5.99 -34.48 -32.26
C ASP A 1083 7.50 -34.80 -32.24
N ASP A 1084 8.11 -34.94 -31.06
CA ASP A 1084 9.53 -35.30 -30.92
C ASP A 1084 9.82 -36.78 -31.21
N ARG A 1085 8.80 -37.65 -31.33
CA ARG A 1085 8.97 -39.09 -31.62
C ARG A 1085 8.61 -39.48 -33.05
N ASP A 1086 7.86 -38.65 -33.77
CA ASP A 1086 7.37 -39.00 -35.12
C ASP A 1086 8.02 -38.19 -36.25
N LEU A 1087 8.89 -37.21 -35.99
CA LEU A 1087 9.58 -36.47 -37.07
C LEU A 1087 10.55 -37.36 -37.89
N GLU A 1088 11.32 -38.26 -37.26
CA GLU A 1088 12.23 -39.18 -37.98
C GLU A 1088 11.47 -40.26 -38.77
N LYS A 1089 10.25 -40.60 -38.35
CA LYS A 1089 9.43 -41.61 -38.99
C LYS A 1089 8.63 -41.05 -40.16
N LEU A 1090 8.11 -39.82 -40.01
CA LEU A 1090 7.48 -39.08 -41.09
C LEU A 1090 8.49 -38.72 -42.20
N LEU A 1091 9.70 -38.29 -41.83
CA LEU A 1091 10.77 -37.99 -42.81
C LEU A 1091 11.20 -39.25 -43.59
N ALA A 1092 11.26 -40.41 -42.94
CA ALA A 1092 11.60 -41.68 -43.59
C ALA A 1092 10.48 -42.22 -44.50
N GLU A 1093 9.21 -41.92 -44.19
CA GLU A 1093 8.06 -42.28 -45.03
C GLU A 1093 7.89 -41.31 -46.21
N ILE A 1094 8.19 -40.01 -46.03
CA ILE A 1094 8.16 -39.00 -47.09
C ILE A 1094 9.27 -39.22 -48.13
N GLU A 1095 10.47 -39.65 -47.72
CA GLU A 1095 11.56 -40.01 -48.66
C GLU A 1095 11.25 -41.23 -49.56
N GLN A 1096 10.18 -41.99 -49.26
CA GLN A 1096 9.80 -43.19 -50.01
C GLN A 1096 8.52 -43.02 -50.84
N LEU A 1097 7.88 -41.84 -50.82
CA LEU A 1097 6.71 -41.56 -51.64
C LEU A 1097 7.12 -41.06 -53.04
N PRO A 1098 6.37 -41.42 -54.10
CA PRO A 1098 6.53 -40.81 -55.42
C PRO A 1098 6.28 -39.29 -55.38
N ASP A 1099 7.05 -38.51 -56.16
CA ASP A 1099 7.04 -37.03 -56.15
C ASP A 1099 5.62 -36.43 -56.25
N ASP A 1100 4.72 -37.10 -56.95
CA ASP A 1100 3.32 -36.73 -57.18
C ASP A 1100 2.40 -36.88 -55.96
N GLU A 1101 2.74 -37.72 -54.98
CA GLU A 1101 2.02 -37.84 -53.70
C GLU A 1101 2.61 -36.93 -52.61
N ALA A 1102 3.92 -36.67 -52.64
CA ALA A 1102 4.58 -35.74 -51.72
C ALA A 1102 4.10 -34.28 -51.93
N ASP A 1103 3.90 -33.86 -53.18
CA ASP A 1103 3.36 -32.54 -53.53
C ASP A 1103 1.89 -32.37 -53.11
N TYR A 1104 1.11 -33.46 -53.05
CA TYR A 1104 -0.29 -33.44 -52.61
C TYR A 1104 -0.43 -33.27 -51.09
N LEU A 1105 0.53 -33.79 -50.32
CA LEU A 1105 0.59 -33.62 -48.86
C LEU A 1105 1.08 -32.21 -48.48
N LEU A 1106 2.09 -31.67 -49.16
CA LEU A 1106 2.59 -30.30 -48.93
C LEU A 1106 1.58 -29.20 -49.30
N ALA A 1107 0.66 -29.47 -50.21
CA ALA A 1107 -0.37 -28.50 -50.62
C ALA A 1107 -1.58 -28.41 -49.67
N ASN A 1108 -1.74 -29.37 -48.74
CA ASN A 1108 -2.94 -29.48 -47.89
C ASN A 1108 -2.68 -29.26 -46.38
N GLU A 1109 -1.45 -29.00 -45.96
CA GLU A 1109 -1.13 -28.55 -44.60
C GLU A 1109 -0.36 -27.22 -44.62
N ILE A 1110 -1.11 -26.11 -44.60
CA ILE A 1110 -0.70 -24.79 -44.06
C ILE A 1110 -1.69 -24.41 -42.97
#